data_AF-A0A7U9NBA3-F1
#
_entry.id   AF-A0A7U9NBA3-F1
#
_cell.length_a   1.000
_cell.length_b   1.000
_cell.length_c   1.000
_cell.angle_alpha   90.00
_cell.angle_beta   90.00
_cell.angle_gamma   90.00
#
_symmetry.space_group_name_H-M   'P 1'
#
loop_
_entity.id
_entity.type
_entity.pdbx_description
1 polymer ?
#
loop_
_entity_poly.entity_id
_entity_poly.type
_entity_poly.pdbx_seq_one_letter_code
_entity_poly.pdbx_strand_id
1 'polypeptide(L)'
;MPSDTPSGEEDEDAAADGIEDEIAADIAVEDAGEVEYIDDYYLVKMTLSGEELFSVKLNDIPDFAQLGEENGYLYVRDLVLDKEKGIYINSYGIFMKFDLEGNYVGVMPQSGNQSAFESANFLTLEDGSLIAAIYEDSGMAFVTVDLETGTMGEKNKLPGSSFNYFFYPGKGYDLYLTDSYGVYGYNIGDSDKKQIMSFIDSDLEIYGLYQVVGVNDEDFFATYDNMDTGNNTLAMFTKVPPEEVKEKQVIVLAMADSNWNVRRSAISFNKENEDYRISIVDYGSLYATDDDYMAGLSRLNTDIASGKVPDIILLNYAMPVESYIGKGLFEDLKPYIEKDEELDINNFMPNIVEAYSVNGKMYSLVPSYSIHTILAKASDVGEERGWTVQEARDLLASKPEGTQLLESTTRSTMLMYCMSMSGNQFIDWESGTCNFNSDEFVQMLEFIGTFPDEIDDEIFTDDYWNNYESMWREGKVLGSVYYLSNFRDYNNIEKGTFGEKITMIGFPSSNEDGSVISADMQFALSSKSSNKEGAWAFLRTFLTDEYQEENVRYGFPISIKRLNELAAEAMEKPYYMDENGNKEEYDSTYYINGQEIIIPPMTKEETDAFMEQLYSFTQVYKQDDTLLNIITEESAPYFAGQKSAKDVASIIQSRVQLYVNENR
;
A
#
# COMPACT_ATOMS: atom_id res chain seq x y z
N MET A 1 -28.95 19.85 10.81
CA MET A 1 -28.74 21.27 11.18
C MET A 1 -29.40 21.51 12.52
N PRO A 2 -28.67 21.99 13.55
CA PRO A 2 -27.25 22.33 13.58
C PRO A 2 -26.37 21.07 13.57
N SER A 3 -25.13 21.28 13.19
CA SER A 3 -24.07 20.33 12.87
C SER A 3 -22.88 20.72 13.74
N ASP A 4 -22.59 19.90 14.74
CA ASP A 4 -21.36 19.98 15.52
C ASP A 4 -20.66 18.63 15.31
N THR A 5 -19.68 18.63 14.41
CA THR A 5 -18.76 17.53 14.14
C THR A 5 -17.60 17.66 15.13
N PRO A 6 -17.27 16.63 15.92
CA PRO A 6 -16.01 16.61 16.66
C PRO A 6 -14.87 16.32 15.67
N SER A 7 -13.79 17.08 15.82
CA SER A 7 -12.50 16.89 15.15
C SER A 7 -11.91 15.52 15.50
N GLY A 8 -11.83 14.62 14.52
CA GLY A 8 -10.92 13.49 14.53
C GLY A 8 -9.58 13.95 13.97
N GLU A 9 -8.54 13.94 14.80
CA GLU A 9 -7.17 13.78 14.33
C GLU A 9 -7.04 12.27 14.05
N GLU A 10 -7.14 11.87 12.79
CA GLU A 10 -6.80 10.52 12.35
C GLU A 10 -5.32 10.51 11.95
N ASP A 11 -4.57 9.58 12.52
CA ASP A 11 -3.16 9.28 12.25
C ASP A 11 -2.95 8.95 10.76
N GLU A 12 -2.23 9.82 10.05
CA GLU A 12 -1.91 9.68 8.62
C GLU A 12 -0.47 9.18 8.34
N ASP A 13 0.25 8.64 9.33
CA ASP A 13 1.68 8.28 9.17
C ASP A 13 1.98 6.77 9.01
N ALA A 14 0.98 5.94 8.68
CA ALA A 14 1.18 4.50 8.47
C ALA A 14 1.41 4.10 7.00
N ALA A 15 2.37 4.74 6.31
CA ALA A 15 2.80 4.29 4.97
C ALA A 15 4.23 4.74 4.58
N ALA A 16 5.22 4.57 5.46
CA ALA A 16 6.63 4.76 5.06
C ALA A 16 7.66 3.84 5.76
N ASP A 17 7.29 3.09 6.81
CA ASP A 17 8.27 2.32 7.60
C ASP A 17 8.46 0.89 7.10
N GLY A 18 8.99 0.76 5.89
CA GLY A 18 9.27 -0.54 5.31
C GLY A 18 10.50 -0.58 4.44
N ILE A 19 11.63 0.02 4.86
CA ILE A 19 13.01 -0.19 4.33
C ILE A 19 14.11 0.26 5.35
N GLU A 20 13.88 0.25 6.67
CA GLU A 20 14.97 0.53 7.64
C GLU A 20 15.05 -0.52 8.76
N ASP A 21 15.24 -1.78 8.38
CA ASP A 21 15.66 -2.80 9.33
C ASP A 21 16.69 -3.73 8.68
N GLU A 22 17.90 -3.21 8.46
CA GLU A 22 19.12 -4.01 8.44
C GLU A 22 20.34 -3.10 8.66
N ILE A 23 21.21 -3.51 9.59
CA ILE A 23 22.40 -2.81 10.13
C ILE A 23 22.14 -1.98 11.42
N ALA A 24 21.58 -2.61 12.45
CA ALA A 24 21.83 -2.21 13.83
C ALA A 24 23.13 -2.88 14.33
N ALA A 25 24.27 -2.28 14.05
CA ALA A 25 25.51 -2.62 14.74
C ALA A 25 25.52 -1.91 16.10
N ASP A 26 25.24 -2.66 17.17
CA ASP A 26 25.32 -2.22 18.56
C ASP A 26 26.66 -1.54 18.86
N ILE A 27 26.65 -0.21 18.94
CA ILE A 27 27.68 0.55 19.66
C ILE A 27 27.08 0.89 21.01
N ALA A 28 27.49 0.14 22.04
CA ALA A 28 27.27 0.53 23.42
C ALA A 28 27.88 1.92 23.65
N VAL A 29 27.03 2.95 23.74
CA VAL A 29 27.45 4.30 24.10
C VAL A 29 27.75 4.30 25.60
N GLU A 30 29.02 4.22 25.94
CA GLU A 30 29.50 4.60 27.27
C GLU A 30 29.05 6.04 27.55
N ASP A 31 28.49 6.26 28.75
CA ASP A 31 28.03 7.52 29.33
C ASP A 31 29.12 8.62 29.23
N ALA A 32 29.16 9.29 28.08
CA ALA A 32 29.99 10.46 27.82
C ALA A 32 29.16 11.68 28.23
N GLY A 33 29.53 12.30 29.36
CA GLY A 33 28.79 13.42 29.94
C GLY A 33 28.44 14.54 28.95
N GLU A 34 27.38 15.29 29.27
CA GLU A 34 26.76 16.38 28.48
C GLU A 34 27.68 16.97 27.39
N VAL A 35 27.55 16.44 26.17
CA VAL A 35 28.17 17.01 24.97
C VAL A 35 27.23 18.11 24.48
N GLU A 36 27.66 19.36 24.60
CA GLU A 36 26.94 20.50 24.04
C GLU A 36 27.24 20.59 22.53
N TYR A 37 26.24 20.29 21.70
CA TYR A 37 26.32 20.45 20.26
C TYR A 37 26.04 21.92 19.90
N ILE A 38 26.86 22.51 19.02
CA ILE A 38 26.69 23.89 18.54
C ILE A 38 26.57 23.85 17.02
N ASP A 39 25.45 24.37 16.50
CA ASP A 39 25.20 24.49 15.06
C ASP A 39 25.55 25.89 14.56
N ASP A 40 26.58 25.97 13.70
CA ASP A 40 26.98 27.21 13.03
C ASP A 40 26.52 27.20 11.56
N TYR A 41 25.70 28.17 11.19
CA TYR A 41 25.17 28.36 9.85
C TYR A 41 25.90 29.49 9.12
N TYR A 42 26.24 29.28 7.84
CA TYR A 42 26.91 30.26 7.01
C TYR A 42 26.17 30.45 5.67
N LEU A 43 25.93 31.71 5.29
CA LEU A 43 25.61 32.06 3.90
C LEU A 43 26.92 32.30 3.15
N VAL A 44 27.21 31.44 2.17
CA VAL A 44 28.46 31.46 1.42
C VAL A 44 28.19 31.62 -0.07
N LYS A 45 28.93 32.52 -0.73
CA LYS A 45 28.94 32.63 -2.18
C LYS A 45 30.32 32.24 -2.70
N MET A 46 30.36 31.28 -3.61
CA MET A 46 31.60 30.78 -4.21
C MET A 46 31.58 30.87 -5.73
N THR A 47 32.74 30.97 -6.35
CA THR A 47 32.90 30.76 -7.79
C THR A 47 32.82 29.26 -8.12
N LEU A 48 32.65 28.92 -9.40
CA LEU A 48 32.65 27.52 -9.85
C LEU A 48 33.98 26.79 -9.60
N SER A 49 35.08 27.52 -9.38
CA SER A 49 36.37 26.94 -8.99
C SER A 49 36.54 26.79 -7.47
N GLY A 50 35.51 27.10 -6.68
CA GLY A 50 35.52 27.03 -5.22
C GLY A 50 36.18 28.24 -4.54
N GLU A 51 36.39 29.35 -5.23
CA GLU A 51 36.87 30.58 -4.58
C GLU A 51 35.70 31.25 -3.84
N GLU A 52 35.84 31.43 -2.53
CA GLU A 52 34.86 32.13 -1.71
C GLU A 52 34.88 33.64 -2.02
N LEU A 53 33.73 34.17 -2.43
CA LEU A 53 33.51 35.60 -2.67
C LEU A 53 33.07 36.32 -1.39
N PHE A 54 32.24 35.66 -0.58
CA PHE A 54 31.92 36.06 0.78
C PHE A 54 31.43 34.86 1.60
N SER A 55 31.54 34.99 2.93
CA SER A 55 30.94 34.10 3.92
C SER A 55 30.41 34.92 5.09
N VAL A 56 29.16 34.68 5.46
CA VAL A 56 28.47 35.40 6.53
C VAL A 56 27.94 34.37 7.52
N LYS A 57 28.41 34.42 8.77
CA LYS A 57 27.89 33.59 9.85
C LYS A 57 26.51 34.08 10.26
N LEU A 58 25.48 33.27 10.01
CA LEU A 58 24.09 33.65 10.25
C LEU A 58 23.78 33.77 11.74
N ASN A 59 24.36 32.91 12.59
CA ASN A 59 24.18 32.96 14.05
C ASN A 59 24.62 34.29 14.68
N ASP A 60 25.51 35.05 14.02
CA ASP A 60 25.99 36.34 14.54
C ASP A 60 25.04 37.51 14.20
N ILE A 61 24.01 37.27 13.38
CA ILE A 61 23.01 38.25 12.99
C ILE A 61 21.90 38.27 14.06
N PRO A 62 21.56 39.45 14.64
CA PRO A 62 20.62 39.54 15.77
C PRO A 62 19.29 38.83 15.54
N ASP A 63 18.69 38.95 14.35
CA ASP A 63 17.39 38.35 14.05
C ASP A 63 17.47 36.81 13.98
N PHE A 64 18.57 36.24 13.47
CA PHE A 64 18.80 34.78 13.49
C PHE A 64 19.14 34.28 14.90
N ALA A 65 19.97 35.01 15.64
CA ALA A 65 20.32 34.67 17.02
C ALA A 65 19.08 34.62 17.91
N GLN A 66 18.17 35.60 17.74
CA GLN A 66 16.90 35.64 18.45
C GLN A 66 16.04 34.41 18.14
N LEU A 67 15.90 34.03 16.86
CA LEU A 67 15.14 32.84 16.49
C LEU A 67 15.74 31.56 17.09
N GLY A 68 17.07 31.46 17.12
CA GLY A 68 17.76 30.35 17.77
C GLY A 68 17.49 30.27 19.27
N GLU A 69 17.54 31.41 19.97
CA GLU A 69 17.24 31.48 21.41
C GLU A 69 15.77 31.14 21.71
N GLU A 70 14.83 31.62 20.89
CA GLU A 70 13.40 31.40 21.09
C GLU A 70 12.97 29.94 20.85
N ASN A 71 13.62 29.24 19.91
CA ASN A 71 13.28 27.86 19.54
C ASN A 71 14.23 26.80 20.14
N GLY A 72 15.27 27.21 20.88
CA GLY A 72 16.27 26.34 21.50
C GLY A 72 17.44 25.94 20.60
N TYR A 73 17.30 26.07 19.29
CA TYR A 73 18.36 25.94 18.28
C TYR A 73 18.00 26.78 17.06
N LEU A 74 18.97 27.12 16.22
CA LEU A 74 18.70 27.83 14.96
C LEU A 74 18.45 26.79 13.86
N TYR A 75 17.38 26.96 13.07
CA TYR A 75 17.10 26.13 11.90
C TYR A 75 16.96 27.00 10.65
N VAL A 76 17.77 26.71 9.64
CA VAL A 76 17.70 27.37 8.32
C VAL A 76 17.10 26.38 7.32
N ARG A 77 15.96 26.75 6.74
CA ARG A 77 15.18 25.86 5.88
C ARG A 77 15.43 26.10 4.39
N ASP A 78 15.24 27.34 3.94
CA ASP A 78 15.25 27.67 2.51
C ASP A 78 16.20 28.81 2.18
N LEU A 79 16.73 28.79 0.96
CA LEU A 79 17.45 29.90 0.35
C LEU A 79 16.81 30.25 -0.99
N VAL A 80 16.38 31.49 -1.14
CA VAL A 80 15.81 32.03 -2.38
C VAL A 80 16.75 33.09 -2.93
N LEU A 81 17.14 32.95 -4.19
CA LEU A 81 17.96 33.95 -4.90
C LEU A 81 17.10 34.68 -5.94
N ASP A 82 16.80 35.96 -5.68
CA ASP A 82 16.32 36.89 -6.68
C ASP A 82 17.52 37.67 -7.23
N LYS A 83 17.89 37.40 -8.49
CA LYS A 83 19.08 37.98 -9.13
C LYS A 83 19.04 39.51 -9.25
N GLU A 84 17.88 40.14 -9.06
CA GLU A 84 17.72 41.59 -9.10
C GLU A 84 17.52 42.20 -7.72
N LYS A 85 16.85 41.49 -6.80
CA LYS A 85 16.42 42.05 -5.51
C LYS A 85 17.27 41.63 -4.31
N GLY A 86 17.89 40.46 -4.32
CA GLY A 86 18.70 39.98 -3.19
C GLY A 86 18.57 38.48 -2.91
N ILE A 87 19.18 38.07 -1.79
CA ILE A 87 19.15 36.69 -1.27
C ILE A 87 18.22 36.68 -0.07
N TYR A 88 17.30 35.72 -0.01
CA TYR A 88 16.40 35.55 1.12
C TYR A 88 16.66 34.20 1.77
N ILE A 89 16.66 34.18 3.09
CA ILE A 89 16.84 32.97 3.88
C ILE A 89 15.60 32.80 4.75
N ASN A 90 15.00 31.62 4.71
CA ASN A 90 13.87 31.25 5.54
C ASN A 90 14.36 30.55 6.82
N SER A 91 13.91 31.03 7.97
CA SER A 91 14.06 30.37 9.27
C SER A 91 12.72 30.47 9.99
N TYR A 92 12.13 29.33 10.36
CA TYR A 92 10.82 29.25 11.02
C TYR A 92 9.72 30.08 10.32
N GLY A 93 9.66 30.04 8.99
CA GLY A 93 8.70 30.81 8.17
C GLY A 93 9.03 32.30 8.03
N ILE A 94 10.08 32.79 8.69
CA ILE A 94 10.51 34.19 8.67
C ILE A 94 11.61 34.36 7.63
N PHE A 95 11.34 35.22 6.64
CA PHE A 95 12.28 35.52 5.56
C PHE A 95 13.17 36.70 5.92
N MET A 96 14.47 36.48 5.86
CA MET A 96 15.51 37.47 6.10
C MET A 96 16.27 37.76 4.80
N LYS A 97 16.41 39.04 4.48
CA LYS A 97 17.00 39.51 3.23
C LYS A 97 18.45 39.92 3.39
N PHE A 98 19.24 39.59 2.38
CA PHE A 98 20.59 40.06 2.12
C PHE A 98 20.65 40.68 0.73
N ASP A 99 21.56 41.64 0.52
CA ASP A 99 21.92 42.05 -0.84
C ASP A 99 22.78 40.99 -1.55
N LEU A 100 23.07 41.20 -2.83
CA LEU A 100 23.82 40.22 -3.66
C LEU A 100 25.31 40.14 -3.31
N GLU A 101 25.78 41.06 -2.47
CA GLU A 101 27.11 41.16 -1.90
C GLU A 101 27.20 40.51 -0.50
N GLY A 102 26.08 39.98 0.02
CA GLY A 102 26.01 39.28 1.31
C GLY A 102 25.79 40.18 2.51
N ASN A 103 25.47 41.45 2.34
CA ASN A 103 25.17 42.33 3.49
C ASN A 103 23.73 42.10 3.94
N TYR A 104 23.54 41.93 5.26
CA TYR A 104 22.22 41.80 5.86
C TYR A 104 21.40 43.09 5.68
N VAL A 105 20.17 42.95 5.17
CA VAL A 105 19.24 44.06 4.91
C VAL A 105 18.17 44.15 5.98
N GLY A 106 17.58 43.02 6.38
CA GLY A 106 16.52 42.99 7.39
C GLY A 106 15.51 41.85 7.20
N VAL A 107 14.57 41.76 8.13
CA VAL A 107 13.42 40.84 8.07
C VAL A 107 12.36 41.35 7.09
N MET A 108 11.85 40.45 6.25
CA MET A 108 10.78 40.75 5.29
C MET A 108 9.42 40.84 5.99
N PRO A 109 8.52 41.73 5.53
CA PRO A 109 7.19 41.83 6.09
C PRO A 109 6.44 40.50 5.89
N GLN A 110 5.59 40.15 6.85
CA GLN A 110 4.62 39.07 6.71
C GLN A 110 3.22 39.67 6.77
N SER A 111 2.43 39.55 5.70
CA SER A 111 1.11 40.18 5.63
C SER A 111 0.00 39.40 6.37
N GLY A 112 0.33 38.76 7.50
CA GLY A 112 -0.59 37.92 8.27
C GLY A 112 -0.69 36.46 7.82
N ASN A 113 0.20 36.00 6.94
CA ASN A 113 0.24 34.64 6.41
C ASN A 113 1.29 33.74 7.12
N GLN A 114 1.75 34.11 8.32
CA GLN A 114 2.90 33.48 8.97
C GLN A 114 2.84 31.95 8.99
N SER A 115 1.71 31.37 9.44
CA SER A 115 1.54 29.91 9.49
C SER A 115 1.61 29.24 8.11
N ALA A 116 1.15 29.90 7.05
CA ALA A 116 1.24 29.38 5.69
C ALA A 116 2.68 29.45 5.14
N PHE A 117 3.48 30.43 5.57
CA PHE A 117 4.91 30.49 5.23
C PHE A 117 5.74 29.48 6.03
N GLU A 118 5.33 29.16 7.27
CA GLU A 118 5.97 28.16 8.13
C GLU A 118 5.82 26.74 7.58
N SER A 119 4.69 26.38 6.98
CA SER A 119 4.46 25.03 6.43
C SER A 119 4.77 24.87 4.94
N ALA A 120 4.92 25.97 4.19
CA ALA A 120 5.11 25.91 2.74
C ALA A 120 6.52 25.49 2.30
N ASN A 121 6.59 24.82 1.15
CA ASN A 121 7.83 24.58 0.41
C ASN A 121 7.98 25.61 -0.71
N PHE A 122 9.11 26.32 -0.76
CA PHE A 122 9.33 27.42 -1.70
C PHE A 122 10.12 26.98 -2.92
N LEU A 123 9.75 27.49 -4.09
CA LEU A 123 10.40 27.16 -5.34
C LEU A 123 10.49 28.37 -6.26
N THR A 124 11.66 28.58 -6.88
CA THR A 124 11.83 29.61 -7.91
C THR A 124 11.67 28.99 -9.29
N LEU A 125 10.77 29.54 -10.10
CA LEU A 125 10.47 29.09 -11.47
C LEU A 125 11.54 29.57 -12.47
N GLU A 126 11.48 29.05 -13.71
CA GLU A 126 12.41 29.42 -14.79
C GLU A 126 12.43 30.93 -15.07
N ASP A 127 11.27 31.59 -14.98
CA ASP A 127 11.13 33.03 -15.21
C ASP A 127 11.60 33.91 -14.03
N GLY A 128 12.02 33.28 -12.92
CA GLY A 128 12.47 33.94 -11.70
C GLY A 128 11.36 34.27 -10.70
N SER A 129 10.10 33.93 -11.00
CA SER A 129 9.02 34.06 -10.02
C SER A 129 9.17 33.06 -8.88
N LEU A 130 8.79 33.48 -7.66
CA LEU A 130 8.77 32.62 -6.49
C LEU A 130 7.35 32.09 -6.29
N ILE A 131 7.25 30.78 -6.07
CA ILE A 131 6.02 30.13 -5.64
C ILE A 131 6.21 29.45 -4.28
N ALA A 132 5.10 29.17 -3.62
CA ALA A 132 5.02 28.29 -2.47
C ALA A 132 4.04 27.14 -2.77
N ALA A 133 4.45 25.92 -2.45
CA ALA A 133 3.58 24.76 -2.37
C ALA A 133 3.01 24.68 -0.94
N ILE A 134 1.69 24.59 -0.84
CA ILE A 134 0.93 24.52 0.40
C ILE A 134 0.16 23.20 0.40
N TYR A 135 0.28 22.45 1.49
CA TYR A 135 -0.45 21.21 1.73
C TYR A 135 -1.71 21.53 2.53
N GLU A 136 -2.85 21.06 2.06
CA GLU A 136 -4.17 21.17 2.71
C GLU A 136 -4.81 19.78 2.71
N ASP A 137 -5.79 19.53 3.58
CA ASP A 137 -6.51 18.24 3.69
C ASP A 137 -7.10 17.73 2.35
N SER A 138 -7.28 18.63 1.38
CA SER A 138 -7.87 18.36 0.07
C SER A 138 -6.87 18.53 -1.08
N GLY A 139 -5.59 18.30 -0.78
CA GLY A 139 -4.49 18.25 -1.73
C GLY A 139 -3.49 19.40 -1.65
N MET A 140 -2.46 19.31 -2.50
CA MET A 140 -1.41 20.30 -2.67
C MET A 140 -1.85 21.44 -3.60
N ALA A 141 -1.52 22.67 -3.23
CA ALA A 141 -1.75 23.87 -4.03
C ALA A 141 -0.50 24.72 -4.19
N PHE A 142 -0.37 25.39 -5.33
CA PHE A 142 0.70 26.34 -5.62
C PHE A 142 0.18 27.78 -5.59
N VAL A 143 0.93 28.67 -4.93
CA VAL A 143 0.67 30.12 -4.89
C VAL A 143 1.90 30.89 -5.33
N THR A 144 1.72 32.00 -6.02
CA THR A 144 2.81 32.96 -6.22
C THR A 144 3.10 33.71 -4.93
N VAL A 145 4.37 34.07 -4.71
CA VAL A 145 4.84 34.73 -3.49
C VAL A 145 5.61 36.00 -3.84
N ASP A 146 5.28 37.11 -3.17
CA ASP A 146 6.06 38.34 -3.19
C ASP A 146 6.65 38.59 -1.80
N LEU A 147 7.94 38.29 -1.64
CA LEU A 147 8.67 38.44 -0.36
C LEU A 147 8.88 39.90 0.05
N GLU A 148 8.90 40.86 -0.88
CA GLU A 148 9.09 42.28 -0.52
C GLU A 148 7.84 42.85 0.17
N THR A 149 6.68 42.34 -0.20
CA THR A 149 5.39 42.73 0.37
C THR A 149 4.86 41.75 1.40
N GLY A 150 5.41 40.53 1.46
CA GLY A 150 4.95 39.46 2.32
C GLY A 150 3.63 38.83 1.90
N THR A 151 3.25 38.97 0.62
CA THR A 151 1.92 38.58 0.11
C THR A 151 1.97 37.29 -0.71
N MET A 152 0.86 36.55 -0.67
CA MET A 152 0.62 35.36 -1.49
C MET A 152 -0.48 35.64 -2.51
N GLY A 153 -0.35 35.08 -3.71
CA GLY A 153 -1.32 35.15 -4.79
C GLY A 153 -2.49 34.19 -4.63
N GLU A 154 -3.17 33.91 -5.75
CA GLU A 154 -4.27 32.95 -5.80
C GLU A 154 -3.76 31.51 -5.70
N LYS A 155 -4.47 30.67 -4.93
CA LYS A 155 -4.19 29.24 -4.79
C LYS A 155 -4.63 28.50 -6.04
N ASN A 156 -3.71 27.73 -6.61
CA ASN A 156 -3.97 26.84 -7.73
C ASN A 156 -3.72 25.40 -7.28
N LYS A 157 -4.79 24.63 -7.10
CA LYS A 157 -4.69 23.22 -6.71
C LYS A 157 -4.09 22.38 -7.83
N LEU A 158 -3.19 21.47 -7.48
CA LEU A 158 -2.71 20.46 -8.40
C LEU A 158 -3.83 19.44 -8.64
N PRO A 159 -4.16 19.09 -9.90
CA PRO A 159 -5.23 18.14 -10.19
C PRO A 159 -4.82 16.68 -9.94
N GLY A 160 -5.80 15.85 -9.57
CA GLY A 160 -5.64 14.42 -9.24
C GLY A 160 -5.19 14.20 -7.80
N SER A 161 -4.75 12.97 -7.47
CA SER A 161 -4.12 12.66 -6.17
C SER A 161 -2.77 13.38 -6.06
N SER A 162 -2.79 14.56 -5.45
CA SER A 162 -1.73 15.56 -5.59
C SER A 162 -0.54 15.30 -4.67
N PHE A 163 -0.74 14.58 -3.57
CA PHE A 163 0.30 14.21 -2.60
C PHE A 163 1.36 13.26 -3.16
N ASN A 164 1.05 12.55 -4.25
CA ASN A 164 1.96 11.58 -4.87
C ASN A 164 3.08 12.21 -5.71
N TYR A 165 3.11 13.54 -5.83
CA TYR A 165 4.06 14.24 -6.71
C TYR A 165 5.16 14.97 -5.94
N PHE A 166 6.41 14.67 -6.29
CA PHE A 166 7.50 15.62 -6.08
C PHE A 166 7.45 16.68 -7.19
N PHE A 167 7.94 17.88 -6.89
CA PHE A 167 7.92 18.99 -7.84
C PHE A 167 9.26 19.72 -7.89
N TYR A 168 9.62 20.15 -9.09
CA TYR A 168 10.87 20.82 -9.42
C TYR A 168 10.62 21.94 -10.43
N PRO A 169 11.52 22.94 -10.55
CA PRO A 169 11.40 23.96 -11.57
C PRO A 169 11.39 23.33 -12.95
N GLY A 170 10.36 23.61 -13.74
CA GLY A 170 10.26 23.14 -15.10
C GLY A 170 11.18 23.90 -16.06
N LYS A 171 11.36 23.32 -17.26
CA LYS A 171 11.98 23.98 -18.41
C LYS A 171 10.96 23.96 -19.55
N GLY A 172 10.44 25.13 -19.93
CA GLY A 172 9.29 25.21 -20.85
C GLY A 172 7.93 24.80 -20.25
N TYR A 173 7.91 24.46 -18.96
CA TYR A 173 6.74 24.36 -18.09
C TYR A 173 7.06 25.10 -16.78
N ASP A 174 6.04 25.51 -16.02
CA ASP A 174 6.28 26.07 -14.68
C ASP A 174 6.94 25.03 -13.78
N LEU A 175 6.39 23.80 -13.77
CA LEU A 175 6.82 22.71 -12.92
C LEU A 175 7.10 21.44 -13.72
N TYR A 176 8.15 20.74 -13.32
CA TYR A 176 8.25 19.30 -13.50
C TYR A 176 7.71 18.60 -12.26
N LEU A 177 6.82 17.65 -12.47
CA LEU A 177 6.27 16.79 -11.44
C LEU A 177 6.79 15.37 -11.65
N THR A 178 7.16 14.67 -10.59
CA THR A 178 7.53 13.25 -10.65
C THR A 178 6.71 12.44 -9.67
N ASP A 179 6.27 11.27 -10.10
CA ASP A 179 5.64 10.25 -9.25
C ASP A 179 6.33 8.90 -9.50
N SER A 180 5.69 7.81 -9.07
CA SER A 180 6.21 6.46 -9.30
C SER A 180 6.15 5.96 -10.76
N TYR A 181 5.51 6.71 -11.64
CA TYR A 181 5.16 6.31 -13.01
C TYR A 181 5.95 7.08 -14.07
N GLY A 182 6.28 8.35 -13.80
CA GLY A 182 6.98 9.16 -14.76
C GLY A 182 7.26 10.59 -14.35
N VAL A 183 7.60 11.37 -15.37
CA VAL A 183 7.80 12.81 -15.29
C VAL A 183 6.70 13.50 -16.08
N TYR A 184 6.15 14.57 -15.51
CA TYR A 184 5.08 15.37 -16.08
C TYR A 184 5.51 16.83 -16.13
N GLY A 185 5.16 17.51 -17.22
CA GLY A 185 5.18 18.97 -17.27
C GLY A 185 3.83 19.52 -16.82
N TYR A 186 3.84 20.55 -15.99
CA TYR A 186 2.63 21.22 -15.50
C TYR A 186 2.83 22.73 -15.49
N ASN A 187 1.88 23.48 -16.06
CA ASN A 187 1.78 24.92 -15.84
C ASN A 187 0.71 25.17 -14.79
N ILE A 188 0.99 26.08 -13.86
CA ILE A 188 0.13 26.33 -12.72
C ILE A 188 -1.21 26.87 -13.22
N GLY A 189 -2.30 26.18 -12.85
CA GLY A 189 -3.66 26.49 -13.30
C GLY A 189 -4.12 25.74 -14.55
N ASP A 190 -3.27 24.92 -15.18
CA ASP A 190 -3.72 23.97 -16.21
C ASP A 190 -4.70 22.95 -15.61
N SER A 191 -5.63 22.47 -16.44
CA SER A 191 -6.65 21.49 -16.00
C SER A 191 -6.07 20.13 -15.63
N ASP A 192 -4.92 19.79 -16.20
CA ASP A 192 -4.18 18.57 -15.90
C ASP A 192 -2.70 18.73 -16.28
N LYS A 193 -1.86 17.88 -15.69
CA LYS A 193 -0.44 17.74 -16.04
C LYS A 193 -0.28 16.90 -17.30
N LYS A 194 0.85 17.07 -17.99
CA LYS A 194 1.17 16.34 -19.22
C LYS A 194 2.34 15.41 -18.99
N GLN A 195 2.14 14.11 -19.16
CA GLN A 195 3.25 13.16 -19.10
C GLN A 195 4.25 13.44 -20.22
N ILE A 196 5.50 13.68 -19.85
CA ILE A 196 6.61 13.92 -20.79
C ILE A 196 7.56 12.73 -20.85
N MET A 197 7.59 11.89 -19.81
CA MET A 197 8.32 10.61 -19.80
C MET A 197 7.56 9.59 -18.95
N SER A 198 7.33 8.39 -19.48
CA SER A 198 6.87 7.22 -18.72
C SER A 198 8.08 6.32 -18.46
N PHE A 199 8.28 5.86 -17.23
CA PHE A 199 9.40 4.96 -16.89
C PHE A 199 9.24 3.63 -17.63
N ILE A 200 8.01 3.10 -17.65
CA ILE A 200 7.69 1.82 -18.29
C ILE A 200 7.84 1.91 -19.79
N ASP A 201 7.30 2.97 -20.41
CA ASP A 201 7.38 3.06 -21.87
C ASP A 201 8.78 3.38 -22.39
N SER A 202 9.66 3.85 -21.50
CA SER A 202 11.09 4.11 -21.74
C SER A 202 12.00 2.95 -21.31
N ASP A 203 11.42 1.81 -20.87
CA ASP A 203 12.14 0.63 -20.37
C ASP A 203 13.10 0.93 -19.20
N LEU A 204 12.73 1.88 -18.35
CA LEU A 204 13.49 2.32 -17.18
C LEU A 204 12.92 1.68 -15.91
N GLU A 205 13.73 0.85 -15.25
CA GLU A 205 13.40 0.28 -13.94
C GLU A 205 13.76 1.30 -12.85
N ILE A 206 12.91 2.32 -12.73
CA ILE A 206 13.08 3.44 -11.80
C ILE A 206 11.82 3.53 -10.97
N TYR A 207 11.98 3.52 -9.64
CA TYR A 207 10.86 3.70 -8.72
C TYR A 207 10.39 5.15 -8.70
N GLY A 208 11.31 6.10 -8.65
CA GLY A 208 11.03 7.53 -8.68
C GLY A 208 12.25 8.33 -9.13
N LEU A 209 12.00 9.54 -9.64
CA LEU A 209 13.04 10.50 -9.95
C LEU A 209 13.01 11.66 -8.96
N TYR A 210 14.19 12.01 -8.49
CA TYR A 210 14.42 13.11 -7.57
C TYR A 210 15.36 14.15 -8.18
N GLN A 211 15.35 15.37 -7.63
CA GLN A 211 16.26 16.46 -8.03
C GLN A 211 16.26 16.71 -9.54
N VAL A 212 15.07 16.79 -10.16
CA VAL A 212 14.95 16.98 -11.61
C VAL A 212 15.40 18.40 -11.99
N VAL A 213 16.33 18.49 -12.92
CA VAL A 213 16.85 19.75 -13.46
C VAL A 213 16.77 19.73 -14.98
N GLY A 214 15.85 20.51 -15.54
CA GLY A 214 15.72 20.67 -16.99
C GLY A 214 16.92 21.37 -17.63
N VAL A 215 17.48 20.79 -18.68
CA VAL A 215 18.57 21.39 -19.46
C VAL A 215 18.00 22.09 -20.69
N ASN A 216 17.16 21.39 -21.45
CA ASN A 216 16.47 21.86 -22.65
C ASN A 216 15.20 21.00 -22.90
N ASP A 217 14.56 21.13 -24.07
CA ASP A 217 13.33 20.41 -24.41
C ASP A 217 13.50 18.88 -24.58
N GLU A 218 14.74 18.40 -24.69
CA GLU A 218 15.11 17.00 -24.92
C GLU A 218 15.85 16.36 -23.73
N ASP A 219 16.54 17.17 -22.92
CA ASP A 219 17.45 16.71 -21.88
C ASP A 219 17.09 17.24 -20.49
N PHE A 220 17.20 16.38 -19.47
CA PHE A 220 17.21 16.77 -18.07
C PHE A 220 18.17 15.89 -17.24
N PHE A 221 18.64 16.42 -16.11
CA PHE A 221 19.32 15.63 -15.08
C PHE A 221 18.35 15.24 -13.99
N ALA A 222 18.52 14.07 -13.40
CA ALA A 222 17.82 13.66 -12.20
C ALA A 222 18.62 12.61 -11.44
N THR A 223 18.33 12.48 -10.16
CA THR A 223 18.83 11.40 -9.31
C THR A 223 17.76 10.33 -9.17
N TYR A 224 18.15 9.06 -9.09
CA TYR A 224 17.26 7.95 -8.77
C TYR A 224 18.00 6.90 -7.96
N ASP A 225 17.24 6.07 -7.24
CA ASP A 225 17.81 4.95 -6.50
C ASP A 225 18.03 3.79 -7.45
N ASN A 226 19.29 3.42 -7.64
CA ASN A 226 19.67 2.34 -8.52
C ASN A 226 19.58 1.02 -7.76
N MET A 227 18.48 0.30 -8.00
CA MET A 227 18.17 -0.95 -7.31
C MET A 227 19.22 -2.05 -7.49
N ASP A 228 19.95 -2.07 -8.60
CA ASP A 228 21.01 -3.07 -8.84
C ASP A 228 22.23 -2.84 -7.92
N THR A 229 22.44 -1.60 -7.49
CA THR A 229 23.64 -1.21 -6.73
C THR A 229 23.34 -0.72 -5.31
N GLY A 230 22.08 -0.46 -4.99
CA GLY A 230 21.65 0.20 -3.74
C GLY A 230 22.09 1.66 -3.60
N ASN A 231 22.68 2.27 -4.65
CA ASN A 231 23.20 3.63 -4.59
C ASN A 231 22.25 4.64 -5.24
N ASN A 232 22.21 5.85 -4.68
CA ASN A 232 21.64 6.99 -5.39
C ASN A 232 22.53 7.37 -6.60
N THR A 233 21.93 7.45 -7.78
CA THR A 233 22.61 7.65 -9.06
C THR A 233 22.14 8.93 -9.73
N LEU A 234 23.07 9.83 -10.05
CA LEU A 234 22.82 10.97 -10.94
C LEU A 234 22.94 10.54 -12.40
N ALA A 235 21.89 10.78 -13.19
CA ALA A 235 21.86 10.48 -14.61
C ALA A 235 21.35 11.66 -15.44
N MET A 236 21.73 11.66 -16.72
CA MET A 236 21.16 12.52 -17.74
C MET A 236 20.17 11.68 -18.56
N PHE A 237 18.96 12.19 -18.71
CA PHE A 237 17.88 11.58 -19.48
C PHE A 237 17.69 12.37 -20.77
N THR A 238 17.73 11.67 -21.89
CA THR A 238 17.64 12.27 -23.23
C THR A 238 16.48 11.63 -23.98
N LYS A 239 15.61 12.47 -24.53
CA LYS A 239 14.46 12.04 -25.32
C LYS A 239 14.90 11.35 -26.62
N VAL A 240 14.45 10.13 -26.84
CA VAL A 240 14.69 9.39 -28.09
C VAL A 240 13.60 9.72 -29.11
N PRO A 241 13.95 10.05 -30.37
CA PRO A 241 12.96 10.26 -31.43
C PRO A 241 12.14 8.99 -31.70
N PRO A 242 10.81 9.07 -31.87
CA PRO A 242 9.96 7.90 -32.09
C PRO A 242 10.38 7.03 -33.28
N GLU A 243 10.95 7.62 -34.34
CA GLU A 243 11.44 6.92 -35.53
C GLU A 243 12.68 6.04 -35.28
N GLU A 244 13.37 6.24 -34.16
CA GLU A 244 14.52 5.42 -33.73
C GLU A 244 14.10 4.24 -32.84
N VAL A 245 12.85 4.22 -32.38
CA VAL A 245 12.31 3.16 -31.54
C VAL A 245 11.76 2.03 -32.43
N LYS A 246 12.19 0.80 -32.16
CA LYS A 246 11.67 -0.39 -32.86
C LYS A 246 10.17 -0.53 -32.60
N GLU A 247 9.39 -0.65 -33.68
CA GLU A 247 7.95 -0.92 -33.59
C GLU A 247 7.71 -2.36 -33.08
N LYS A 248 6.92 -2.48 -32.02
CA LYS A 248 6.46 -3.75 -31.41
C LYS A 248 4.94 -3.73 -31.31
N GLN A 249 4.31 -4.90 -31.33
CA GLN A 249 2.88 -5.01 -31.06
C GLN A 249 2.59 -4.67 -29.60
N VAL A 250 1.72 -3.70 -29.38
CA VAL A 250 1.38 -3.23 -28.03
C VAL A 250 0.30 -4.12 -27.43
N ILE A 251 0.55 -4.60 -26.22
CA ILE A 251 -0.39 -5.28 -25.34
C ILE A 251 -0.69 -4.31 -24.20
N VAL A 252 -1.95 -3.95 -24.03
CA VAL A 252 -2.39 -3.03 -22.99
C VAL A 252 -2.69 -3.81 -21.71
N LEU A 253 -1.92 -3.56 -20.66
CA LEU A 253 -2.20 -4.04 -19.31
C LEU A 253 -2.84 -2.92 -18.50
N ALA A 254 -4.05 -3.11 -18.02
CA ALA A 254 -4.69 -2.17 -17.10
C ALA A 254 -4.59 -2.64 -15.65
N MET A 255 -4.42 -1.69 -14.73
CA MET A 255 -4.46 -1.92 -13.29
C MET A 255 -5.25 -0.80 -12.62
N ALA A 256 -5.98 -1.13 -11.55
CA ALA A 256 -6.63 -0.13 -10.70
C ALA A 256 -5.66 0.48 -9.69
N ASP A 257 -4.71 -0.33 -9.22
CA ASP A 257 -3.68 0.05 -8.26
C ASP A 257 -2.30 -0.22 -8.84
N SER A 258 -1.35 0.65 -8.53
CA SER A 258 0.06 0.50 -8.92
C SER A 258 0.65 -0.77 -8.32
N ASN A 259 1.35 -1.58 -9.13
CA ASN A 259 2.09 -2.74 -8.64
C ASN A 259 3.52 -2.76 -9.18
N TRP A 260 4.51 -2.59 -8.29
CA TRP A 260 5.93 -2.51 -8.64
C TRP A 260 6.45 -3.77 -9.34
N ASN A 261 6.10 -4.95 -8.84
CA ASN A 261 6.57 -6.21 -9.42
C ASN A 261 6.05 -6.39 -10.86
N VAL A 262 4.78 -6.03 -11.11
CA VAL A 262 4.22 -6.06 -12.48
C VAL A 262 4.93 -5.08 -13.40
N ARG A 263 5.24 -3.87 -12.92
CA ARG A 263 6.00 -2.86 -13.68
C ARG A 263 7.39 -3.38 -14.04
N ARG A 264 8.13 -3.95 -13.09
CA ARG A 264 9.45 -4.55 -13.33
C ARG A 264 9.38 -5.67 -14.37
N SER A 265 8.43 -6.60 -14.22
CA SER A 265 8.24 -7.68 -15.19
C SER A 265 7.89 -7.13 -16.58
N ALA A 266 7.07 -6.08 -16.67
CA ALA A 266 6.74 -5.45 -17.96
C ALA A 266 7.98 -4.83 -18.62
N ILE A 267 8.86 -4.16 -17.86
CA ILE A 267 10.11 -3.57 -18.35
C ILE A 267 11.09 -4.64 -18.81
N SER A 268 11.30 -5.70 -18.01
CA SER A 268 12.15 -6.84 -18.39
C SER A 268 11.62 -7.50 -19.67
N PHE A 269 10.32 -7.79 -19.73
CA PHE A 269 9.68 -8.34 -20.93
C PHE A 269 9.86 -7.43 -22.15
N ASN A 270 9.69 -6.12 -22.00
CA ASN A 270 9.86 -5.16 -23.09
C ASN A 270 11.30 -5.10 -23.61
N LYS A 271 12.30 -5.28 -22.74
CA LYS A 271 13.71 -5.32 -23.15
C LYS A 271 14.05 -6.58 -23.93
N GLU A 272 13.53 -7.73 -23.50
CA GLU A 272 13.88 -9.04 -24.05
C GLU A 272 13.03 -9.45 -25.26
N ASN A 273 11.76 -9.02 -25.31
CA ASN A 273 10.84 -9.41 -26.36
C ASN A 273 11.00 -8.53 -27.60
N GLU A 274 11.22 -9.16 -28.76
CA GLU A 274 11.46 -8.45 -30.01
C GLU A 274 10.18 -8.09 -30.77
N ASP A 275 9.06 -8.74 -30.47
CA ASP A 275 7.81 -8.66 -31.26
C ASP A 275 6.69 -7.93 -30.52
N TYR A 276 6.66 -8.01 -29.18
CA TYR A 276 5.62 -7.47 -28.31
C TYR A 276 6.18 -6.51 -27.27
N ARG A 277 5.34 -5.58 -26.81
CA ARG A 277 5.58 -4.78 -25.62
C ARG A 277 4.32 -4.64 -24.77
N ILE A 278 4.51 -4.62 -23.46
CA ILE A 278 3.50 -4.25 -22.48
C ILE A 278 3.52 -2.73 -22.33
N SER A 279 2.35 -2.11 -22.51
CA SER A 279 2.08 -0.74 -22.10
C SER A 279 1.08 -0.80 -20.95
N ILE A 280 1.40 -0.10 -19.85
CA ILE A 280 0.56 -0.10 -18.66
C ILE A 280 -0.38 1.10 -18.69
N VAL A 281 -1.62 0.88 -18.26
CA VAL A 281 -2.59 1.94 -17.98
C VAL A 281 -3.01 1.81 -16.53
N ASP A 282 -2.45 2.67 -15.69
CA ASP A 282 -2.72 2.74 -14.26
C ASP A 282 -3.90 3.68 -14.00
N TYR A 283 -5.07 3.11 -13.76
CA TYR A 283 -6.30 3.89 -13.57
C TYR A 283 -6.31 4.63 -12.23
N GLY A 284 -5.65 4.10 -11.19
CA GLY A 284 -5.48 4.78 -9.91
C GLY A 284 -4.70 6.08 -10.12
N SER A 285 -3.52 5.99 -10.74
CA SER A 285 -2.68 7.16 -11.02
C SER A 285 -3.36 8.20 -11.92
N LEU A 286 -4.21 7.76 -12.86
CA LEU A 286 -4.87 8.64 -13.84
C LEU A 286 -6.16 9.30 -13.33
N TYR A 287 -6.91 8.64 -12.45
CA TYR A 287 -8.27 9.06 -12.11
C TYR A 287 -8.54 9.18 -10.61
N ALA A 288 -7.69 8.64 -9.73
CA ALA A 288 -7.82 8.88 -8.31
C ALA A 288 -7.70 10.37 -7.98
N THR A 289 -8.42 10.76 -6.95
CA THR A 289 -8.37 12.11 -6.38
C THR A 289 -8.19 12.00 -4.88
N ASP A 290 -7.73 13.06 -4.23
CA ASP A 290 -7.57 13.09 -2.78
C ASP A 290 -8.90 12.80 -2.04
N ASP A 291 -10.06 13.13 -2.64
CA ASP A 291 -11.41 12.86 -2.08
C ASP A 291 -11.99 11.49 -2.48
N ASP A 292 -11.43 10.82 -3.50
CA ASP A 292 -11.96 9.56 -4.05
C ASP A 292 -10.82 8.74 -4.67
N TYR A 293 -10.19 7.90 -3.84
CA TYR A 293 -9.13 6.99 -4.26
C TYR A 293 -9.65 5.85 -5.15
N MET A 294 -10.96 5.54 -5.09
CA MET A 294 -11.60 4.45 -5.86
C MET A 294 -12.09 4.87 -7.24
N ALA A 295 -11.95 6.14 -7.60
CA ALA A 295 -12.33 6.67 -8.92
C ALA A 295 -11.65 5.91 -10.07
N GLY A 296 -10.38 5.52 -9.89
CA GLY A 296 -9.63 4.68 -10.83
C GLY A 296 -10.28 3.33 -11.09
N LEU A 297 -10.53 2.57 -10.02
CA LEU A 297 -11.20 1.27 -10.10
C LEU A 297 -12.59 1.39 -10.74
N SER A 298 -13.39 2.38 -10.31
CA SER A 298 -14.73 2.64 -10.83
C SER A 298 -14.72 2.92 -12.33
N ARG A 299 -13.72 3.68 -12.78
CA ARG A 299 -13.53 3.99 -14.20
C ARG A 299 -13.11 2.77 -15.01
N LEU A 300 -12.18 1.96 -14.50
CA LEU A 300 -11.77 0.71 -15.14
C LEU A 300 -12.96 -0.26 -15.29
N ASN A 301 -13.74 -0.45 -14.23
CA ASN A 301 -14.95 -1.27 -14.24
C ASN A 301 -15.97 -0.77 -15.29
N THR A 302 -16.17 0.54 -15.38
CA THR A 302 -17.05 1.17 -16.39
C THR A 302 -16.55 0.92 -17.81
N ASP A 303 -15.25 1.10 -18.06
CA ASP A 303 -14.67 0.90 -19.39
C ASP A 303 -14.76 -0.58 -19.82
N ILE A 304 -14.49 -1.53 -18.92
CA ILE A 304 -14.69 -2.98 -19.16
C ILE A 304 -16.16 -3.28 -19.47
N ALA A 305 -17.10 -2.79 -18.65
CA ALA A 305 -18.53 -3.01 -18.85
C ALA A 305 -19.06 -2.40 -20.16
N SER A 306 -18.46 -1.32 -20.63
CA SER A 306 -18.77 -0.68 -21.92
C SER A 306 -18.13 -1.36 -23.14
N GLY A 307 -17.32 -2.41 -22.92
CA GLY A 307 -16.65 -3.19 -23.96
C GLY A 307 -15.25 -2.69 -24.34
N LYS A 308 -14.69 -1.69 -23.63
CA LYS A 308 -13.29 -1.28 -23.76
C LYS A 308 -12.39 -2.13 -22.87
N VAL A 309 -12.37 -3.43 -23.14
CA VAL A 309 -11.61 -4.39 -22.34
C VAL A 309 -10.14 -4.34 -22.75
N PRO A 310 -9.19 -4.04 -21.84
CA PRO A 310 -7.75 -4.13 -22.06
C PRO A 310 -7.31 -5.54 -22.46
N ASP A 311 -6.09 -5.72 -22.97
CA ASP A 311 -5.60 -7.06 -23.31
C ASP A 311 -5.38 -7.90 -22.05
N ILE A 312 -4.74 -7.31 -21.04
CA ILE A 312 -4.50 -7.90 -19.72
C ILE A 312 -5.09 -6.96 -18.67
N ILE A 313 -5.69 -7.53 -17.63
CA ILE A 313 -6.17 -6.78 -16.47
C ILE A 313 -5.50 -7.37 -15.24
N LEU A 314 -4.81 -6.54 -14.47
CA LEU A 314 -4.46 -6.84 -13.07
C LEU A 314 -5.74 -6.65 -12.26
N LEU A 315 -6.32 -7.76 -11.81
CA LEU A 315 -7.59 -7.78 -11.09
C LEU A 315 -7.37 -7.30 -9.65
N ASN A 316 -8.25 -6.40 -9.22
CA ASN A 316 -8.37 -5.96 -7.84
C ASN A 316 -9.49 -6.75 -7.14
N TYR A 317 -9.38 -6.96 -5.83
CA TYR A 317 -10.33 -7.76 -5.04
C TYR A 317 -11.78 -7.25 -5.09
N ALA A 318 -11.99 -5.96 -5.33
CA ALA A 318 -13.29 -5.30 -5.42
C ALA A 318 -13.86 -5.29 -6.86
N MET A 319 -13.17 -5.92 -7.82
CA MET A 319 -13.71 -6.10 -9.17
C MET A 319 -14.76 -7.22 -9.20
N PRO A 320 -15.88 -7.04 -9.93
CA PRO A 320 -16.90 -8.08 -10.07
C PRO A 320 -16.48 -9.14 -11.10
N VAL A 321 -15.42 -9.91 -10.78
CA VAL A 321 -14.78 -10.89 -11.67
C VAL A 321 -15.77 -11.91 -12.22
N GLU A 322 -16.70 -12.42 -11.40
CA GLU A 322 -17.72 -13.37 -11.82
C GLU A 322 -18.65 -12.79 -12.89
N SER A 323 -19.00 -11.51 -12.79
CA SER A 323 -19.81 -10.80 -13.80
C SER A 323 -19.07 -10.75 -15.14
N TYR A 324 -17.77 -10.47 -15.11
CA TYR A 324 -16.93 -10.44 -16.32
C TYR A 324 -16.80 -11.81 -16.97
N ILE A 325 -16.63 -12.86 -16.16
CA ILE A 325 -16.63 -14.26 -16.63
C ILE A 325 -17.99 -14.63 -17.24
N GLY A 326 -19.10 -14.31 -16.56
CA GLY A 326 -20.46 -14.58 -17.04
C GLY A 326 -20.79 -13.88 -18.37
N LYS A 327 -20.23 -12.69 -18.59
CA LYS A 327 -20.32 -11.93 -19.86
C LYS A 327 -19.34 -12.43 -20.93
N GLY A 328 -18.50 -13.42 -20.62
CA GLY A 328 -17.52 -13.99 -21.54
C GLY A 328 -16.39 -13.04 -21.92
N LEU A 329 -16.03 -12.11 -21.02
CA LEU A 329 -14.97 -11.11 -21.27
C LEU A 329 -13.57 -11.66 -21.06
N PHE A 330 -13.41 -12.76 -20.32
CA PHE A 330 -12.11 -13.36 -20.01
C PHE A 330 -11.88 -14.67 -20.77
N GLU A 331 -10.62 -14.90 -21.12
CA GLU A 331 -10.13 -16.10 -21.80
C GLU A 331 -9.88 -17.23 -20.79
N ASP A 332 -10.06 -18.48 -21.22
CA ASP A 332 -9.63 -19.65 -20.45
C ASP A 332 -8.13 -19.86 -20.63
N LEU A 333 -7.38 -19.84 -19.53
CA LEU A 333 -5.93 -19.91 -19.49
C LEU A 333 -5.39 -21.34 -19.45
N LYS A 334 -6.19 -22.34 -19.03
CA LYS A 334 -5.72 -23.75 -18.96
C LYS A 334 -5.14 -24.24 -20.30
N PRO A 335 -5.77 -23.99 -21.46
CA PRO A 335 -5.23 -24.43 -22.75
C PRO A 335 -3.92 -23.76 -23.17
N TYR A 336 -3.52 -22.65 -22.53
CA TYR A 336 -2.23 -22.02 -22.78
C TYR A 336 -1.13 -22.72 -21.97
N ILE A 337 -1.41 -23.02 -20.69
CA ILE A 337 -0.51 -23.81 -19.83
C ILE A 337 -0.28 -25.20 -20.43
N GLU A 338 -1.33 -25.89 -20.88
CA GLU A 338 -1.24 -27.23 -21.48
C GLU A 338 -0.41 -27.29 -22.78
N LYS A 339 -0.25 -26.16 -23.47
CA LYS A 339 0.54 -26.05 -24.71
C LYS A 339 1.94 -25.51 -24.49
N ASP A 340 2.21 -24.95 -23.30
CA ASP A 340 3.52 -24.42 -22.95
C ASP A 340 4.45 -25.60 -22.64
N GLU A 341 5.61 -25.66 -23.29
CA GLU A 341 6.53 -26.79 -23.12
C GLU A 341 7.27 -26.75 -21.77
N GLU A 342 7.26 -25.60 -21.09
CA GLU A 342 7.99 -25.37 -19.83
C GLU A 342 7.07 -25.37 -18.60
N LEU A 343 5.74 -25.34 -18.78
CA LEU A 343 4.78 -25.32 -17.69
C LEU A 343 3.94 -26.61 -17.65
N ASP A 344 3.58 -27.04 -16.45
CA ASP A 344 2.62 -28.11 -16.22
C ASP A 344 1.66 -27.67 -15.11
N ILE A 345 0.35 -27.67 -15.41
CA ILE A 345 -0.69 -27.29 -14.46
C ILE A 345 -0.63 -28.12 -13.16
N ASN A 346 -0.10 -29.34 -13.22
CA ASN A 346 0.02 -30.23 -12.06
C ASN A 346 1.18 -29.84 -11.12
N ASN A 347 2.04 -28.91 -11.51
CA ASN A 347 3.08 -28.34 -10.65
C ASN A 347 2.55 -27.17 -9.80
N PHE A 348 1.29 -26.77 -9.99
CA PHE A 348 0.64 -25.69 -9.27
C PHE A 348 -0.35 -26.23 -8.23
N MET A 349 -0.53 -25.48 -7.13
CA MET A 349 -1.45 -25.84 -6.06
C MET A 349 -2.87 -26.06 -6.60
N PRO A 350 -3.42 -27.29 -6.53
CA PRO A 350 -4.65 -27.65 -7.24
C PRO A 350 -5.88 -26.97 -6.63
N ASN A 351 -5.91 -26.76 -5.31
CA ASN A 351 -6.98 -26.06 -4.62
C ASN A 351 -7.02 -24.57 -5.00
N ILE A 352 -5.86 -23.94 -5.24
CA ILE A 352 -5.79 -22.56 -5.73
C ILE A 352 -6.26 -22.48 -7.18
N VAL A 353 -5.76 -23.36 -8.05
CA VAL A 353 -6.21 -23.43 -9.46
C VAL A 353 -7.72 -23.64 -9.55
N GLU A 354 -8.29 -24.51 -8.71
CA GLU A 354 -9.72 -24.79 -8.70
C GLU A 354 -10.53 -23.62 -8.10
N ALA A 355 -10.08 -23.02 -7.00
CA ALA A 355 -10.75 -21.88 -6.35
C ALA A 355 -10.93 -20.67 -7.29
N TYR A 356 -9.98 -20.47 -8.22
CA TYR A 356 -10.04 -19.43 -9.25
C TYR A 356 -10.48 -19.95 -10.63
N SER A 357 -11.01 -21.17 -10.70
CA SER A 357 -11.65 -21.75 -11.88
C SER A 357 -13.18 -21.65 -11.79
N VAL A 358 -13.84 -21.46 -12.93
CA VAL A 358 -15.30 -21.49 -13.04
C VAL A 358 -15.69 -22.51 -14.10
N ASN A 359 -16.54 -23.48 -13.75
CA ASN A 359 -16.97 -24.56 -14.65
C ASN A 359 -15.79 -25.31 -15.31
N GLY A 360 -14.73 -25.56 -14.53
CA GLY A 360 -13.52 -26.26 -14.98
C GLY A 360 -12.56 -25.43 -15.83
N LYS A 361 -12.84 -24.14 -16.08
CA LYS A 361 -11.99 -23.22 -16.86
C LYS A 361 -11.30 -22.22 -15.95
N MET A 362 -10.04 -21.89 -16.23
CA MET A 362 -9.25 -20.96 -15.41
C MET A 362 -9.28 -19.58 -16.06
N TYR A 363 -10.02 -18.65 -15.46
CA TYR A 363 -10.17 -17.28 -16.00
C TYR A 363 -9.27 -16.26 -15.31
N SER A 364 -8.58 -16.68 -14.25
CA SER A 364 -7.64 -15.85 -13.51
C SER A 364 -6.35 -16.60 -13.25
N LEU A 365 -5.23 -15.91 -13.43
CA LEU A 365 -3.89 -16.40 -13.09
C LEU A 365 -3.47 -15.79 -11.76
N VAL A 366 -3.12 -16.66 -10.80
CA VAL A 366 -2.75 -16.28 -9.43
C VAL A 366 -1.33 -16.78 -9.16
N PRO A 367 -0.30 -15.93 -9.29
CA PRO A 367 1.09 -16.34 -9.06
C PRO A 367 1.40 -16.61 -7.60
N SER A 368 0.72 -15.91 -6.69
CA SER A 368 0.90 -16.03 -5.25
C SER A 368 -0.41 -15.76 -4.51
N TYR A 369 -0.51 -16.32 -3.31
CA TYR A 369 -1.69 -16.22 -2.46
C TYR A 369 -1.32 -16.17 -0.98
N SER A 370 -2.21 -15.63 -0.17
CA SER A 370 -2.18 -15.66 1.28
C SER A 370 -3.45 -16.30 1.83
N ILE A 371 -3.42 -16.67 3.12
CA ILE A 371 -4.60 -17.18 3.83
C ILE A 371 -5.05 -16.17 4.87
N HIS A 372 -6.27 -15.65 4.73
CA HIS A 372 -6.91 -14.85 5.76
C HIS A 372 -7.74 -15.77 6.67
N THR A 373 -7.51 -15.67 7.96
CA THR A 373 -8.17 -16.53 8.95
C THR A 373 -8.21 -15.87 10.33
N ILE A 374 -8.91 -16.51 11.26
CA ILE A 374 -8.75 -16.25 12.69
C ILE A 374 -7.89 -17.38 13.25
N LEU A 375 -6.82 -17.02 13.94
CA LEU A 375 -5.97 -17.92 14.71
C LEU A 375 -6.45 -17.92 16.17
N ALA A 376 -6.60 -19.09 16.76
CA ALA A 376 -6.92 -19.25 18.17
C ALA A 376 -6.18 -20.44 18.76
N LYS A 377 -6.07 -20.50 20.09
CA LYS A 377 -5.42 -21.62 20.78
C LYS A 377 -6.21 -22.91 20.55
N ALA A 378 -5.53 -23.97 20.13
CA ALA A 378 -6.16 -25.27 19.94
C ALA A 378 -6.77 -25.83 21.25
N SER A 379 -6.24 -25.43 22.41
CA SER A 379 -6.79 -25.76 23.73
C SER A 379 -8.15 -25.13 24.02
N ASP A 380 -8.52 -24.06 23.29
CA ASP A 380 -9.78 -23.34 23.44
C ASP A 380 -10.81 -23.71 22.39
N VAL A 381 -10.39 -23.90 21.14
CA VAL A 381 -11.30 -24.16 20.00
C VAL A 381 -11.23 -25.58 19.44
N GLY A 382 -10.30 -26.41 19.92
CA GLY A 382 -10.00 -27.71 19.32
C GLY A 382 -8.99 -27.60 18.17
N GLU A 383 -8.57 -28.73 17.61
CA GLU A 383 -7.54 -28.79 16.54
C GLU A 383 -8.11 -28.72 15.12
N GLU A 384 -9.42 -28.90 14.96
CA GLU A 384 -10.08 -28.90 13.66
C GLU A 384 -10.48 -27.47 13.27
N ARG A 385 -10.29 -27.13 11.99
CA ARG A 385 -10.76 -25.86 11.42
C ARG A 385 -12.29 -25.85 11.36
N GLY A 386 -12.87 -24.68 11.60
CA GLY A 386 -14.30 -24.47 11.43
C GLY A 386 -15.07 -24.49 12.74
N TRP A 387 -16.01 -23.57 12.83
CA TRP A 387 -16.90 -23.42 13.97
C TRP A 387 -18.05 -22.47 13.64
N THR A 388 -19.10 -22.54 14.43
CA THR A 388 -20.31 -21.75 14.31
C THR A 388 -20.29 -20.52 15.19
N VAL A 389 -21.15 -19.54 14.88
CA VAL A 389 -21.39 -18.37 15.73
C VAL A 389 -21.79 -18.77 17.15
N GLN A 390 -22.57 -19.84 17.29
CA GLN A 390 -23.00 -20.30 18.61
C GLN A 390 -21.83 -20.86 19.43
N GLU A 391 -20.92 -21.60 18.82
CA GLU A 391 -19.70 -22.10 19.48
C GLU A 391 -18.78 -20.95 19.89
N ALA A 392 -18.63 -19.92 19.06
CA ALA A 392 -17.86 -18.71 19.41
C ALA A 392 -18.47 -17.98 20.63
N ARG A 393 -19.80 -17.86 20.67
CA ARG A 393 -20.51 -17.26 21.81
C ARG A 393 -20.38 -18.10 23.07
N ASP A 394 -20.48 -19.41 22.96
CA ASP A 394 -20.36 -20.33 24.09
C ASP A 394 -18.93 -20.34 24.64
N LEU A 395 -17.92 -20.28 23.77
CA LEU A 395 -16.52 -20.11 24.18
C LEU A 395 -16.35 -18.80 24.96
N LEU A 396 -16.78 -17.67 24.41
CA LEU A 396 -16.64 -16.37 25.06
C LEU A 396 -17.36 -16.32 26.42
N ALA A 397 -18.58 -16.88 26.50
CA ALA A 397 -19.35 -16.97 27.75
C ALA A 397 -18.73 -17.90 28.80
N SER A 398 -17.85 -18.83 28.40
CA SER A 398 -17.14 -19.72 29.31
C SER A 398 -15.91 -19.08 29.96
N LYS A 399 -15.46 -17.93 29.44
CA LYS A 399 -14.23 -17.24 29.86
C LYS A 399 -14.52 -16.19 30.94
N PRO A 400 -13.49 -15.73 31.68
CA PRO A 400 -13.64 -14.66 32.65
C PRO A 400 -14.27 -13.40 32.04
N GLU A 401 -14.97 -12.63 32.88
CA GLU A 401 -15.50 -11.32 32.49
C GLU A 401 -14.34 -10.42 32.03
N GLY A 402 -14.53 -9.75 30.89
CA GLY A 402 -13.50 -8.91 30.25
C GLY A 402 -12.63 -9.62 29.21
N THR A 403 -12.73 -10.94 29.05
CA THR A 403 -12.10 -11.62 27.91
C THR A 403 -12.73 -11.15 26.60
N GLN A 404 -11.89 -10.80 25.63
CA GLN A 404 -12.29 -10.40 24.29
C GLN A 404 -12.11 -11.55 23.30
N LEU A 405 -12.97 -11.62 22.29
CA LEU A 405 -12.75 -12.56 21.20
C LEU A 405 -11.61 -12.09 20.29
N LEU A 406 -11.67 -10.83 19.85
CA LEU A 406 -10.67 -10.15 19.04
C LEU A 406 -10.29 -8.83 19.71
N GLU A 407 -9.04 -8.44 19.54
CA GLU A 407 -8.43 -7.22 20.08
C GLU A 407 -9.09 -5.97 19.45
N SER A 408 -9.47 -4.98 20.27
CA SER A 408 -10.05 -3.66 19.93
C SER A 408 -10.94 -3.62 18.67
N THR A 409 -11.79 -4.63 18.47
CA THR A 409 -12.59 -4.76 17.25
C THR A 409 -13.99 -4.15 17.43
N THR A 410 -14.39 -3.28 16.50
CA THR A 410 -15.74 -2.67 16.46
C THR A 410 -16.75 -3.51 15.69
N ARG A 411 -18.04 -3.14 15.76
CA ARG A 411 -19.10 -3.77 14.95
C ARG A 411 -18.85 -3.65 13.45
N SER A 412 -18.36 -2.50 12.98
CA SER A 412 -18.07 -2.26 11.55
C SER A 412 -16.95 -3.17 11.07
N THR A 413 -15.87 -3.29 11.83
CA THR A 413 -14.75 -4.19 11.52
C THR A 413 -15.19 -5.65 11.55
N MET A 414 -15.99 -6.07 12.54
CA MET A 414 -16.55 -7.43 12.59
C MET A 414 -17.46 -7.73 11.39
N LEU A 415 -18.25 -6.76 10.93
CA LEU A 415 -19.09 -6.92 9.75
C LEU A 415 -18.25 -7.06 8.48
N MET A 416 -17.17 -6.28 8.35
CA MET A 416 -16.20 -6.40 7.26
C MET A 416 -15.58 -7.81 7.24
N TYR A 417 -15.08 -8.31 8.37
CA TYR A 417 -14.53 -9.66 8.48
C TYR A 417 -15.55 -10.75 8.15
N CYS A 418 -16.79 -10.60 8.62
CA CYS A 418 -17.89 -11.51 8.28
C CYS A 418 -18.07 -11.59 6.77
N MET A 419 -18.16 -10.45 6.09
CA MET A 419 -18.41 -10.41 4.66
C MET A 419 -17.23 -10.92 3.85
N SER A 420 -16.00 -10.61 4.27
CA SER A 420 -14.80 -10.96 3.52
C SER A 420 -14.36 -12.41 3.67
N MET A 421 -14.60 -13.03 4.83
CA MET A 421 -14.20 -14.41 5.12
C MET A 421 -15.35 -15.43 5.08
N SER A 422 -16.60 -14.98 5.21
CA SER A 422 -17.75 -15.89 5.31
C SER A 422 -18.97 -15.43 4.50
N GLY A 423 -18.90 -14.31 3.78
CA GLY A 423 -20.05 -13.72 3.08
C GLY A 423 -20.59 -14.58 1.95
N ASN A 424 -19.76 -15.46 1.37
CA ASN A 424 -20.13 -16.34 0.27
C ASN A 424 -21.22 -17.36 0.63
N GLN A 425 -21.42 -17.67 1.91
CA GLN A 425 -22.49 -18.55 2.37
C GLN A 425 -23.89 -17.93 2.15
N PHE A 426 -23.97 -16.60 1.99
CA PHE A 426 -25.22 -15.86 1.86
C PHE A 426 -25.59 -15.50 0.42
N ILE A 427 -24.68 -15.69 -0.55
CA ILE A 427 -24.90 -15.36 -1.96
C ILE A 427 -24.45 -16.51 -2.86
N ASP A 428 -25.38 -17.05 -3.62
CA ASP A 428 -25.10 -17.90 -4.77
C ASP A 428 -25.12 -17.05 -6.04
N TRP A 429 -23.94 -16.72 -6.55
CA TRP A 429 -23.77 -15.90 -7.76
C TRP A 429 -24.20 -16.62 -9.05
N GLU A 430 -24.18 -17.96 -9.08
CA GLU A 430 -24.61 -18.73 -10.24
C GLU A 430 -26.14 -18.67 -10.37
N SER A 431 -26.86 -19.02 -9.30
CA SER A 431 -28.33 -18.97 -9.31
C SER A 431 -28.88 -17.55 -9.13
N GLY A 432 -28.08 -16.64 -8.58
CA GLY A 432 -28.47 -15.29 -8.17
C GLY A 432 -29.29 -15.27 -6.87
N THR A 433 -29.25 -16.33 -6.07
CA THR A 433 -30.06 -16.45 -4.85
C THR A 433 -29.32 -15.89 -3.64
N CYS A 434 -30.01 -15.08 -2.83
CA CYS A 434 -29.49 -14.56 -1.57
C CYS A 434 -30.21 -15.20 -0.37
N ASN A 435 -29.51 -15.38 0.76
CA ASN A 435 -30.03 -16.00 2.00
C ASN A 435 -29.80 -15.14 3.26
N PHE A 436 -29.76 -13.82 3.14
CA PHE A 436 -29.59 -12.89 4.26
C PHE A 436 -30.79 -12.85 5.23
N ASN A 437 -31.92 -13.45 4.93
CA ASN A 437 -33.04 -13.57 5.88
C ASN A 437 -33.08 -14.92 6.61
N SER A 438 -32.01 -15.71 6.52
CA SER A 438 -31.90 -17.00 7.20
C SER A 438 -31.67 -16.84 8.71
N ASP A 439 -31.93 -17.91 9.48
CA ASP A 439 -31.69 -17.90 10.93
C ASP A 439 -30.18 -17.80 11.24
N GLU A 440 -29.32 -18.26 10.33
CA GLU A 440 -27.86 -18.17 10.43
C GLU A 440 -27.37 -16.71 10.29
N PHE A 441 -27.89 -15.95 9.31
CA PHE A 441 -27.52 -14.54 9.18
C PHE A 441 -28.07 -13.70 10.35
N VAL A 442 -29.26 -14.03 10.85
CA VAL A 442 -29.82 -13.37 12.05
C VAL A 442 -28.92 -13.60 13.26
N GLN A 443 -28.47 -14.83 13.51
CA GLN A 443 -27.52 -15.13 14.59
C GLN A 443 -26.18 -14.40 14.39
N MET A 444 -25.71 -14.29 13.14
CA MET A 444 -24.51 -13.53 12.82
C MET A 444 -24.64 -12.04 13.18
N LEU A 445 -25.74 -11.39 12.78
CA LEU A 445 -26.00 -10.00 13.14
C LEU A 445 -26.08 -9.82 14.66
N GLU A 446 -26.74 -10.76 15.35
CA GLU A 446 -26.83 -10.73 16.82
C GLU A 446 -25.48 -10.84 17.51
N PHE A 447 -24.59 -11.66 16.96
CA PHE A 447 -23.22 -11.80 17.44
C PHE A 447 -22.38 -10.54 17.19
N ILE A 448 -22.41 -10.00 15.97
CA ILE A 448 -21.75 -8.72 15.62
C ILE A 448 -22.27 -7.60 16.52
N GLY A 449 -23.56 -7.59 16.84
CA GLY A 449 -24.17 -6.61 17.74
C GLY A 449 -23.57 -6.56 19.14
N THR A 450 -22.86 -7.61 19.58
CA THR A 450 -22.20 -7.64 20.91
C THR A 450 -20.90 -6.83 20.98
N PHE A 451 -20.31 -6.47 19.84
CA PHE A 451 -19.10 -5.65 19.77
C PHE A 451 -19.43 -4.17 19.98
N PRO A 452 -18.46 -3.33 20.39
CA PRO A 452 -18.67 -1.90 20.55
C PRO A 452 -18.82 -1.17 19.21
N ASP A 453 -19.47 0.00 19.23
CA ASP A 453 -19.62 0.85 18.03
C ASP A 453 -18.29 1.52 17.68
N GLU A 454 -17.67 2.10 18.71
CA GLU A 454 -16.39 2.79 18.70
C GLU A 454 -15.54 2.24 19.85
N ILE A 455 -14.23 2.30 19.70
CA ILE A 455 -13.29 1.99 20.77
C ILE A 455 -13.07 3.28 21.56
N ASP A 456 -13.14 3.19 22.89
CA ASP A 456 -12.88 4.33 23.77
C ASP A 456 -11.38 4.48 23.97
N ASP A 457 -10.79 5.60 23.53
CA ASP A 457 -9.35 5.84 23.64
C ASP A 457 -8.82 5.75 25.09
N GLU A 458 -9.70 5.90 26.09
CA GLU A 458 -9.36 5.70 27.51
C GLU A 458 -8.84 4.28 27.82
N ILE A 459 -9.04 3.30 26.93
CA ILE A 459 -8.51 1.94 27.11
C ILE A 459 -7.00 1.84 26.81
N PHE A 460 -6.44 2.73 25.99
CA PHE A 460 -5.03 2.70 25.54
C PHE A 460 -4.07 3.29 26.59
N THR A 461 -4.14 2.76 27.80
CA THR A 461 -3.30 3.16 28.93
C THR A 461 -1.89 2.56 28.84
N ASP A 462 -0.94 3.07 29.64
CA ASP A 462 0.37 2.42 29.80
C ASP A 462 0.23 0.92 30.15
N ASP A 463 -0.77 0.55 30.94
CA ASP A 463 -1.02 -0.86 31.30
C ASP A 463 -1.46 -1.68 30.09
N TYR A 464 -2.24 -1.10 29.18
CA TYR A 464 -2.61 -1.77 27.93
C TYR A 464 -1.36 -2.08 27.09
N TRP A 465 -0.54 -1.06 26.81
CA TRP A 465 0.67 -1.24 25.98
C TRP A 465 1.70 -2.16 26.63
N ASN A 466 1.88 -2.06 27.96
CA ASN A 466 2.78 -2.95 28.70
C ASN A 466 2.34 -4.42 28.73
N ASN A 467 1.08 -4.72 28.39
CA ASN A 467 0.56 -6.09 28.37
C ASN A 467 0.12 -6.54 26.98
N TYR A 468 0.19 -5.68 25.95
CA TYR A 468 -0.33 -5.94 24.62
C TYR A 468 0.26 -7.22 24.01
N GLU A 469 1.58 -7.37 24.08
CA GLU A 469 2.32 -8.51 23.52
C GLU A 469 1.95 -9.86 24.17
N SER A 470 1.46 -9.85 25.42
CA SER A 470 1.10 -11.07 26.16
C SER A 470 -0.40 -11.41 26.13
N MET A 471 -1.27 -10.56 25.57
CA MET A 471 -2.73 -10.72 25.69
C MET A 471 -3.25 -12.05 25.13
N TRP A 472 -2.75 -12.49 23.98
CA TRP A 472 -3.12 -13.79 23.38
C TRP A 472 -2.58 -14.96 24.22
N ARG A 473 -1.32 -14.88 24.66
CA ARG A 473 -0.69 -15.91 25.50
C ARG A 473 -1.41 -16.07 26.84
N GLU A 474 -1.86 -14.98 27.44
CA GLU A 474 -2.60 -14.96 28.71
C GLU A 474 -4.09 -15.28 28.56
N GLY A 475 -4.61 -15.37 27.33
CA GLY A 475 -6.02 -15.62 27.06
C GLY A 475 -6.94 -14.45 27.40
N LYS A 476 -6.41 -13.22 27.46
CA LYS A 476 -7.20 -11.98 27.53
C LYS A 476 -7.93 -11.72 26.22
N VAL A 477 -7.27 -12.04 25.10
CA VAL A 477 -7.83 -12.08 23.75
C VAL A 477 -7.74 -13.52 23.25
N LEU A 478 -8.84 -14.06 22.74
CA LEU A 478 -8.93 -15.47 22.33
C LEU A 478 -8.43 -15.72 20.91
N GLY A 479 -8.60 -14.76 20.01
CA GLY A 479 -8.29 -14.89 18.59
C GLY A 479 -7.48 -13.72 18.03
N SER A 480 -6.81 -13.98 16.92
CA SER A 480 -6.12 -12.96 16.11
C SER A 480 -6.52 -13.12 14.65
N VAL A 481 -6.97 -12.04 14.01
CA VAL A 481 -7.17 -12.02 12.56
C VAL A 481 -5.79 -11.93 11.91
N TYR A 482 -5.50 -12.85 11.00
CA TYR A 482 -4.16 -12.95 10.44
C TYR A 482 -4.14 -13.20 8.94
N TYR A 483 -3.11 -12.67 8.31
CA TYR A 483 -2.79 -12.76 6.88
C TYR A 483 -1.55 -13.64 6.75
N LEU A 484 -1.75 -14.96 6.66
CA LEU A 484 -0.63 -15.90 6.58
C LEU A 484 -0.06 -15.91 5.16
N SER A 485 1.25 -15.62 5.06
CA SER A 485 1.96 -15.51 3.79
C SER A 485 3.21 -16.40 3.70
N ASN A 486 3.71 -16.94 4.81
CA ASN A 486 4.87 -17.83 4.83
C ASN A 486 4.91 -18.74 6.08
N PHE A 487 5.82 -19.72 6.08
CA PHE A 487 6.01 -20.71 7.17
C PHE A 487 6.57 -20.10 8.46
N ARG A 488 7.47 -19.12 8.34
CA ARG A 488 8.14 -18.50 9.49
C ARG A 488 7.15 -17.69 10.31
N ASP A 489 6.25 -16.96 9.66
CA ASP A 489 5.18 -16.21 10.31
C ASP A 489 4.25 -17.14 11.08
N TYR A 490 3.80 -18.24 10.47
CA TYR A 490 3.00 -19.25 11.17
C TYR A 490 3.71 -19.76 12.43
N ASN A 491 5.00 -20.10 12.31
CA ASN A 491 5.82 -20.58 13.44
C ASN A 491 6.00 -19.52 14.53
N ASN A 492 6.22 -18.26 14.14
CA ASN A 492 6.37 -17.12 15.06
C ASN A 492 5.08 -16.84 15.83
N ILE A 493 3.91 -16.92 15.19
CA ILE A 493 2.63 -16.71 15.87
C ILE A 493 2.32 -17.84 16.83
N GLU A 494 2.50 -19.10 16.40
CA GLU A 494 2.22 -20.26 17.23
C GLU A 494 3.10 -20.28 18.49
N LYS A 495 4.42 -20.13 18.34
CA LYS A 495 5.38 -20.28 19.44
C LYS A 495 5.67 -18.96 20.17
N GLY A 496 5.60 -17.83 19.46
CA GLY A 496 5.83 -16.47 19.96
C GLY A 496 4.55 -15.83 20.48
N THR A 497 3.58 -15.50 19.63
CA THR A 497 2.37 -14.78 20.06
C THR A 497 1.49 -15.60 21.01
N PHE A 498 1.10 -16.82 20.62
CA PHE A 498 0.20 -17.66 21.43
C PHE A 498 0.95 -18.52 22.45
N GLY A 499 2.14 -19.00 22.11
CA GLY A 499 2.97 -19.80 22.99
C GLY A 499 2.55 -21.26 23.15
N GLU A 500 1.56 -21.70 22.39
CA GLU A 500 1.03 -23.05 22.35
C GLU A 500 0.44 -23.32 20.97
N LYS A 501 0.08 -24.59 20.70
CA LYS A 501 -0.50 -25.00 19.42
C LYS A 501 -1.73 -24.15 19.07
N ILE A 502 -1.77 -23.68 17.82
CA ILE A 502 -2.88 -22.87 17.30
C ILE A 502 -3.72 -23.65 16.30
N THR A 503 -4.94 -23.16 16.08
CA THR A 503 -5.85 -23.61 15.03
C THR A 503 -6.21 -22.42 14.18
N MET A 504 -6.11 -22.58 12.85
CA MET A 504 -6.68 -21.65 11.86
C MET A 504 -8.20 -21.84 11.83
N ILE A 505 -8.86 -21.40 12.90
CA ILE A 505 -10.28 -21.69 13.16
C ILE A 505 -11.19 -20.96 12.17
N GLY A 506 -10.73 -19.83 11.62
CA GLY A 506 -11.47 -19.01 10.67
C GLY A 506 -12.57 -18.16 11.33
N PHE A 507 -13.19 -17.27 10.56
CA PHE A 507 -14.36 -16.54 11.00
C PHE A 507 -15.53 -17.51 11.27
N PRO A 508 -16.28 -17.39 12.38
CA PRO A 508 -17.38 -18.31 12.66
C PRO A 508 -18.43 -18.25 11.55
N SER A 509 -18.86 -19.41 11.04
CA SER A 509 -19.77 -19.50 9.89
C SER A 509 -20.66 -20.75 9.94
N SER A 510 -21.74 -20.77 9.16
CA SER A 510 -22.66 -21.93 9.16
C SER A 510 -22.15 -23.13 8.36
N ASN A 511 -21.23 -22.90 7.42
CA ASN A 511 -20.55 -23.93 6.65
C ASN A 511 -19.26 -24.43 7.34
N GLU A 512 -18.95 -23.92 8.54
CA GLU A 512 -17.76 -24.28 9.32
C GLU A 512 -16.45 -24.09 8.53
N ASP A 513 -16.39 -23.08 7.66
CA ASP A 513 -15.16 -22.69 6.97
C ASP A 513 -15.14 -21.18 6.72
N GLY A 514 -14.51 -20.44 7.64
CA GLY A 514 -14.29 -19.00 7.53
C GLY A 514 -12.83 -18.62 7.35
N SER A 515 -12.04 -19.52 6.77
CA SER A 515 -10.69 -19.19 6.30
C SER A 515 -10.70 -19.08 4.78
N VAL A 516 -10.08 -18.05 4.24
CA VAL A 516 -10.17 -17.75 2.81
C VAL A 516 -8.79 -17.56 2.19
N ILE A 517 -8.68 -18.00 0.94
CA ILE A 517 -7.55 -17.74 0.05
C ILE A 517 -7.71 -16.32 -0.48
N SER A 518 -6.71 -15.48 -0.25
CA SER A 518 -6.59 -14.17 -0.87
C SER A 518 -5.52 -14.24 -1.96
N ALA A 519 -5.83 -13.82 -3.18
CA ALA A 519 -4.81 -13.69 -4.21
C ALA A 519 -4.04 -12.39 -3.98
N ASP A 520 -2.73 -12.47 -3.75
CA ASP A 520 -1.90 -11.26 -3.60
C ASP A 520 -1.65 -10.60 -4.97
N MET A 521 -1.78 -11.39 -6.03
CA MET A 521 -1.70 -10.94 -7.42
C MET A 521 -2.61 -11.79 -8.29
N GLN A 522 -3.46 -11.16 -9.10
CA GLN A 522 -4.42 -11.86 -9.94
C GLN A 522 -4.51 -11.19 -11.31
N PHE A 523 -4.38 -11.96 -12.40
CA PHE A 523 -4.50 -11.44 -13.77
C PHE A 523 -5.64 -12.09 -14.53
N ALA A 524 -6.26 -11.34 -15.44
CA ALA A 524 -7.15 -11.87 -16.46
C ALA A 524 -6.63 -11.50 -17.87
N LEU A 525 -6.75 -12.46 -18.80
CA LEU A 525 -6.56 -12.22 -20.23
C LEU A 525 -7.93 -11.97 -20.86
N SER A 526 -8.04 -10.88 -21.63
CA SER A 526 -9.27 -10.56 -22.34
C SER A 526 -9.55 -11.52 -23.49
N SER A 527 -10.79 -12.01 -23.57
CA SER A 527 -11.26 -12.81 -24.70
C SER A 527 -11.31 -12.02 -26.01
N LYS A 528 -11.28 -10.69 -25.92
CA LYS A 528 -11.29 -9.74 -27.03
C LYS A 528 -9.90 -9.30 -27.49
N SER A 529 -8.84 -9.65 -26.76
CA SER A 529 -7.47 -9.32 -27.16
C SER A 529 -7.17 -9.86 -28.56
N SER A 530 -6.56 -9.04 -29.40
CA SER A 530 -6.01 -9.46 -30.69
C SER A 530 -4.60 -10.03 -30.59
N ASN A 531 -3.94 -9.90 -29.43
CA ASN A 531 -2.54 -10.24 -29.19
C ASN A 531 -2.41 -11.32 -28.10
N LYS A 532 -3.28 -12.34 -28.12
CA LYS A 532 -3.39 -13.35 -27.06
C LYS A 532 -2.09 -14.12 -26.83
N GLU A 533 -1.37 -14.47 -27.89
CA GLU A 533 -0.09 -15.17 -27.78
C GLU A 533 0.97 -14.30 -27.10
N GLY A 534 1.05 -13.02 -27.45
CA GLY A 534 1.97 -12.08 -26.80
C GLY A 534 1.58 -11.80 -25.35
N ALA A 535 0.28 -11.66 -25.07
CA ALA A 535 -0.23 -11.47 -23.72
C ALA A 535 0.04 -12.70 -22.84
N TRP A 536 -0.14 -13.90 -23.37
CA TRP A 536 0.27 -15.14 -22.69
C TRP A 536 1.77 -15.20 -22.46
N ALA A 537 2.59 -14.81 -23.44
CA ALA A 537 4.05 -14.78 -23.29
C ALA A 537 4.52 -13.88 -22.13
N PHE A 538 3.76 -12.84 -21.81
CA PHE A 538 3.96 -12.06 -20.59
C PHE A 538 3.39 -12.75 -19.34
N LEU A 539 2.13 -13.19 -19.36
CA LEU A 539 1.50 -13.80 -18.18
C LEU A 539 2.21 -15.06 -17.68
N ARG A 540 2.80 -15.86 -18.58
CA ARG A 540 3.55 -17.07 -18.21
C ARG A 540 4.78 -16.77 -17.35
N THR A 541 5.37 -15.57 -17.44
CA THR A 541 6.58 -15.23 -16.68
C THR A 541 6.33 -15.34 -15.18
N PHE A 542 5.12 -15.03 -14.74
CA PHE A 542 4.74 -15.10 -13.33
C PHE A 542 4.62 -16.54 -12.79
N LEU A 543 4.60 -17.55 -13.68
CA LEU A 543 4.47 -18.96 -13.32
C LEU A 543 5.78 -19.74 -13.45
N THR A 544 6.86 -19.12 -13.95
CA THR A 544 8.15 -19.81 -14.08
C THR A 544 8.79 -20.02 -12.72
N ASP A 545 9.64 -21.06 -12.61
CA ASP A 545 10.41 -21.33 -11.39
C ASP A 545 11.23 -20.11 -10.95
N GLU A 546 11.90 -19.43 -11.89
CA GLU A 546 12.68 -18.21 -11.64
C GLU A 546 11.84 -17.10 -10.99
N TYR A 547 10.65 -16.82 -11.51
CA TYR A 547 9.79 -15.80 -10.92
C TYR A 547 9.28 -16.23 -9.53
N GLN A 548 8.84 -17.49 -9.41
CA GLN A 548 8.32 -18.04 -8.16
C GLN A 548 9.40 -18.10 -7.05
N GLU A 549 10.68 -18.28 -7.41
CA GLU A 549 11.82 -18.31 -6.50
C GLU A 549 12.27 -16.89 -6.09
N GLU A 550 12.38 -15.95 -7.03
CA GLU A 550 13.03 -14.65 -6.78
C GLU A 550 12.06 -13.50 -6.45
N ASN A 551 10.80 -13.58 -6.92
CA ASN A 551 9.87 -12.44 -6.93
C ASN A 551 8.67 -12.62 -5.99
N VAL A 552 8.31 -13.85 -5.63
CA VAL A 552 7.24 -14.12 -4.65
C VAL A 552 7.82 -14.04 -3.24
N ARG A 553 7.81 -12.83 -2.66
CA ARG A 553 8.38 -12.57 -1.32
C ARG A 553 7.34 -12.43 -0.20
N TYR A 554 6.14 -11.94 -0.53
CA TYR A 554 5.09 -11.57 0.44
C TYR A 554 3.81 -12.39 0.24
N GLY A 555 3.96 -13.70 0.06
CA GLY A 555 2.84 -14.61 -0.22
C GLY A 555 3.34 -16.04 -0.44
N PHE A 556 2.43 -17.01 -0.36
CA PHE A 556 2.74 -18.38 -0.75
C PHE A 556 2.83 -18.48 -2.28
N PRO A 557 3.87 -19.11 -2.82
CA PRO A 557 3.97 -19.36 -4.25
C PRO A 557 2.90 -20.37 -4.68
N ILE A 558 2.36 -20.21 -5.88
CA ILE A 558 1.48 -21.23 -6.47
C ILE A 558 2.27 -22.50 -6.85
N SER A 559 3.58 -22.38 -7.08
CA SER A 559 4.47 -23.51 -7.36
C SER A 559 4.60 -24.47 -6.19
N ILE A 560 4.18 -25.72 -6.38
CA ILE A 560 4.34 -26.80 -5.40
C ILE A 560 5.83 -27.05 -5.10
N LYS A 561 6.70 -26.94 -6.12
CA LYS A 561 8.15 -27.10 -5.95
C LYS A 561 8.68 -26.06 -4.96
N ARG A 562 8.44 -24.77 -5.22
CA ARG A 562 8.91 -23.68 -4.35
C ARG A 562 8.31 -23.79 -2.95
N LEU A 563 7.03 -24.16 -2.83
CA LEU A 563 6.39 -24.33 -1.53
C LEU A 563 7.06 -25.44 -0.70
N ASN A 564 7.46 -26.56 -1.31
CA ASN A 564 8.21 -27.61 -0.63
C ASN A 564 9.62 -27.17 -0.22
N GLU A 565 10.28 -26.31 -1.01
CA GLU A 565 11.58 -25.72 -0.66
C GLU A 565 11.44 -24.79 0.55
N LEU A 566 10.43 -23.92 0.56
CA LEU A 566 10.13 -23.05 1.72
C LEU A 566 9.80 -23.86 2.99
N ALA A 567 9.07 -24.97 2.84
CA ALA A 567 8.81 -25.89 3.95
C ALA A 567 10.11 -26.54 4.46
N ALA A 568 11.08 -26.82 3.57
CA ALA A 568 12.39 -27.33 3.96
C ALA A 568 13.25 -26.25 4.65
N GLU A 569 13.27 -25.04 4.13
CA GLU A 569 13.96 -23.87 4.71
C GLU A 569 13.43 -23.56 6.12
N ALA A 570 12.13 -23.69 6.37
CA ALA A 570 11.52 -23.47 7.68
C ALA A 570 11.96 -24.47 8.78
N MET A 571 12.58 -25.60 8.39
CA MET A 571 13.18 -26.57 9.32
C MET A 571 14.63 -26.23 9.69
N GLU A 572 15.23 -25.22 9.05
CA GLU A 572 16.58 -24.75 9.32
C GLU A 572 16.57 -23.45 10.14
N LYS A 573 17.71 -23.11 10.74
CA LYS A 573 17.89 -21.79 11.36
C LYS A 573 18.00 -20.72 10.28
N PRO A 574 17.49 -19.51 10.52
CA PRO A 574 17.75 -18.40 9.63
C PRO A 574 19.25 -18.06 9.63
N TYR A 575 19.71 -17.49 8.53
CA TYR A 575 21.11 -17.15 8.34
C TYR A 575 21.25 -15.89 7.48
N TYR A 576 22.40 -15.26 7.57
CA TYR A 576 22.85 -14.24 6.63
C TYR A 576 24.25 -14.58 6.10
N MET A 577 24.65 -13.96 5.00
CA MET A 577 26.02 -14.04 4.50
C MET A 577 26.79 -12.82 5.02
N ASP A 578 27.91 -13.03 5.71
CA ASP A 578 28.76 -11.94 6.17
C ASP A 578 29.47 -11.23 5.00
N GLU A 579 30.18 -10.13 5.27
CA GLU A 579 30.95 -9.37 4.27
C GLU A 579 32.02 -10.22 3.53
N ASN A 580 32.37 -11.39 4.06
CA ASN A 580 33.34 -12.33 3.48
C ASN A 580 32.67 -13.50 2.74
N GLY A 581 31.33 -13.54 2.68
CA GLY A 581 30.54 -14.60 2.06
C GLY A 581 30.40 -15.88 2.91
N ASN A 582 30.63 -15.81 4.22
CA ASN A 582 30.39 -16.93 5.14
C ASN A 582 28.93 -16.95 5.59
N LYS A 583 28.33 -18.15 5.64
CA LYS A 583 27.00 -18.38 6.22
C LYS A 583 27.08 -18.30 7.76
N GLU A 584 26.44 -17.30 8.35
CA GLU A 584 26.28 -17.17 9.81
C GLU A 584 24.82 -17.42 10.19
N GLU A 585 24.59 -18.42 11.05
CA GLU A 585 23.25 -18.77 11.53
C GLU A 585 22.94 -17.99 12.81
N TYR A 586 21.68 -17.57 12.94
CA TYR A 586 21.18 -16.89 14.15
C TYR A 586 19.90 -17.56 14.66
N ASP A 587 19.58 -17.32 15.93
CA ASP A 587 18.33 -17.79 16.52
C ASP A 587 17.21 -16.82 16.13
N SER A 588 16.08 -17.35 15.63
CA SER A 588 14.88 -16.52 15.47
C SER A 588 14.33 -16.21 16.86
N THR A 589 14.13 -14.93 17.16
CA THR A 589 13.69 -14.47 18.48
C THR A 589 12.38 -13.71 18.39
N TYR A 590 11.58 -13.81 19.44
CA TYR A 590 10.32 -13.11 19.62
C TYR A 590 10.34 -12.45 20.99
N TYR A 591 9.92 -11.20 21.10
CA TYR A 591 9.92 -10.46 22.36
C TYR A 591 8.51 -10.39 22.92
N ILE A 592 8.39 -10.60 24.24
CA ILE A 592 7.15 -10.37 24.99
C ILE A 592 7.49 -9.60 26.26
N ASN A 593 7.00 -8.38 26.37
CA ASN A 593 7.20 -7.45 27.48
C ASN A 593 8.70 -7.32 27.83
N GLY A 594 9.55 -7.20 26.80
CA GLY A 594 11.01 -7.11 26.91
C GLY A 594 11.72 -8.44 27.24
N GLN A 595 11.00 -9.56 27.30
CA GLN A 595 11.59 -10.89 27.44
C GLN A 595 11.80 -11.55 26.08
N GLU A 596 13.04 -11.93 25.80
CA GLU A 596 13.42 -12.69 24.61
C GLU A 596 12.95 -14.16 24.69
N ILE A 597 12.31 -14.64 23.63
CA ILE A 597 11.88 -16.02 23.42
C ILE A 597 12.52 -16.52 22.13
N ILE A 598 13.32 -17.58 22.23
CA ILE A 598 13.88 -18.25 21.05
C ILE A 598 12.79 -19.11 20.41
N ILE A 599 12.53 -18.88 19.13
CA ILE A 599 11.60 -19.64 18.31
C ILE A 599 12.39 -20.75 17.59
N PRO A 600 12.25 -22.02 17.98
CA PRO A 600 12.93 -23.11 17.28
C PRO A 600 12.39 -23.24 15.85
N PRO A 601 13.22 -23.68 14.88
CA PRO A 601 12.76 -24.07 13.55
C PRO A 601 11.62 -25.08 13.62
N MET A 602 10.83 -25.14 12.55
CA MET A 602 9.72 -26.09 12.49
C MET A 602 10.24 -27.52 12.44
N THR A 603 9.50 -28.43 13.05
CA THR A 603 9.74 -29.88 12.89
C THR A 603 9.15 -30.37 11.56
N LYS A 604 9.54 -31.57 11.12
CA LYS A 604 8.95 -32.18 9.91
C LYS A 604 7.45 -32.39 10.05
N GLU A 605 7.01 -32.81 11.23
CA GLU A 605 5.60 -33.02 11.53
C GLU A 605 4.81 -31.70 11.47
N GLU A 606 5.39 -30.59 11.97
CA GLU A 606 4.79 -29.26 11.90
C GLU A 606 4.70 -28.74 10.45
N THR A 607 5.75 -28.90 9.64
CA THR A 607 5.74 -28.46 8.24
C THR A 607 4.82 -29.30 7.37
N ASP A 608 4.80 -30.62 7.55
CA ASP A 608 3.89 -31.53 6.84
C ASP A 608 2.42 -31.21 7.18
N ALA A 609 2.11 -30.93 8.46
CA ALA A 609 0.75 -30.56 8.89
C ALA A 609 0.31 -29.20 8.34
N PHE A 610 1.18 -28.20 8.36
CA PHE A 610 0.87 -26.88 7.80
C PHE A 610 0.70 -26.96 6.27
N MET A 611 1.53 -27.75 5.59
CA MET A 611 1.35 -28.04 4.17
C MET A 611 -0.01 -28.66 3.88
N GLU A 612 -0.44 -29.69 4.64
CA GLU A 612 -1.76 -30.30 4.48
C GLU A 612 -2.90 -29.28 4.66
N GLN A 613 -2.76 -28.35 5.62
CA GLN A 613 -3.71 -27.25 5.80
C GLN A 613 -3.75 -26.35 4.57
N LEU A 614 -2.61 -25.96 3.99
CA LEU A 614 -2.55 -25.14 2.77
C LEU A 614 -3.30 -25.78 1.59
N TYR A 615 -3.23 -27.11 1.42
CA TYR A 615 -3.99 -27.85 0.39
C TYR A 615 -5.50 -27.91 0.65
N SER A 616 -5.95 -27.65 1.88
CA SER A 616 -7.34 -27.81 2.30
C SER A 616 -8.21 -26.56 2.16
N PHE A 617 -7.61 -25.38 1.97
CA PHE A 617 -8.36 -24.13 1.78
C PHE A 617 -9.00 -24.10 0.39
N THR A 618 -10.26 -23.66 0.34
CA THR A 618 -11.05 -23.63 -0.91
C THR A 618 -11.91 -22.37 -1.07
N GLN A 619 -12.19 -21.66 0.02
CA GLN A 619 -12.96 -20.42 -0.01
C GLN A 619 -12.06 -19.28 -0.50
N VAL A 620 -12.60 -18.34 -1.27
CA VAL A 620 -11.86 -17.19 -1.83
C VAL A 620 -12.29 -15.92 -1.10
N TYR A 621 -11.31 -15.09 -0.75
CA TYR A 621 -11.52 -13.77 -0.17
C TYR A 621 -12.29 -12.91 -1.16
N LYS A 622 -13.39 -12.30 -0.70
CA LYS A 622 -14.21 -11.42 -1.53
C LYS A 622 -14.65 -10.23 -0.73
N GLN A 623 -14.37 -9.04 -1.24
CA GLN A 623 -14.88 -7.82 -0.65
C GLN A 623 -15.62 -7.03 -1.72
N ASP A 624 -16.90 -6.78 -1.44
CA ASP A 624 -17.78 -5.95 -2.26
C ASP A 624 -18.25 -4.81 -1.38
N ASP A 625 -17.65 -3.63 -1.55
CA ASP A 625 -17.92 -2.46 -0.71
C ASP A 625 -19.36 -1.97 -0.89
N THR A 626 -19.96 -2.18 -2.07
CA THR A 626 -21.38 -1.82 -2.28
C THR A 626 -22.27 -2.72 -1.44
N LEU A 627 -22.01 -4.03 -1.43
CA LEU A 627 -22.70 -4.99 -0.59
C LEU A 627 -22.50 -4.69 0.89
N LEU A 628 -21.25 -4.44 1.32
CA LEU A 628 -20.93 -4.11 2.71
C LEU A 628 -21.65 -2.82 3.16
N ASN A 629 -21.69 -1.80 2.31
CA ASN A 629 -22.41 -0.56 2.58
C ASN A 629 -23.93 -0.78 2.73
N ILE A 630 -24.54 -1.58 1.84
CA ILE A 630 -25.97 -1.94 1.96
C ILE A 630 -26.24 -2.62 3.31
N ILE A 631 -25.39 -3.57 3.71
CA ILE A 631 -25.57 -4.31 4.97
C ILE A 631 -25.35 -3.40 6.17
N THR A 632 -24.35 -2.52 6.13
CA THR A 632 -24.03 -1.54 7.17
C THR A 632 -25.18 -0.56 7.38
N GLU A 633 -25.68 0.06 6.31
CA GLU A 633 -26.82 0.99 6.35
C GLU A 633 -28.07 0.34 6.97
N GLU A 634 -28.39 -0.87 6.55
CA GLU A 634 -29.64 -1.54 6.96
C GLU A 634 -29.54 -2.23 8.33
N SER A 635 -28.34 -2.56 8.80
CA SER A 635 -28.12 -3.10 10.15
C SER A 635 -28.05 -2.03 11.22
N ALA A 636 -27.75 -0.76 10.88
CA ALA A 636 -27.67 0.35 11.84
C ALA A 636 -28.92 0.51 12.74
N PRO A 637 -30.18 0.40 12.26
CA PRO A 637 -31.36 0.44 13.13
C PRO A 637 -31.45 -0.73 14.13
N TYR A 638 -30.87 -1.90 13.82
CA TYR A 638 -30.78 -3.01 14.76
C TYR A 638 -29.75 -2.70 15.85
N PHE A 639 -28.56 -2.23 15.48
CA PHE A 639 -27.53 -1.84 16.45
C PHE A 639 -27.96 -0.68 17.35
N ALA A 640 -28.79 0.24 16.84
CA ALA A 640 -29.43 1.30 17.63
C ALA A 640 -30.63 0.83 18.49
N GLY A 641 -30.95 -0.47 18.50
CA GLY A 641 -32.08 -1.05 19.26
C GLY A 641 -33.47 -0.67 18.75
N GLN A 642 -33.59 -0.15 17.54
CA GLN A 642 -34.84 0.34 16.95
C GLN A 642 -35.63 -0.74 16.21
N LYS A 643 -34.95 -1.78 15.70
CA LYS A 643 -35.54 -2.92 14.99
C LYS A 643 -34.95 -4.23 15.50
N SER A 644 -35.63 -5.35 15.26
CA SER A 644 -35.05 -6.66 15.52
C SER A 644 -34.06 -7.06 14.41
N ALA A 645 -33.09 -7.94 14.72
CA ALA A 645 -32.16 -8.50 13.75
C ALA A 645 -32.90 -9.16 12.57
N LYS A 646 -34.01 -9.84 12.85
CA LYS A 646 -34.88 -10.48 11.83
C LYS A 646 -35.56 -9.48 10.89
N ASP A 647 -35.98 -8.33 11.41
CA ASP A 647 -36.61 -7.29 10.58
C ASP A 647 -35.59 -6.65 9.64
N VAL A 648 -34.38 -6.33 10.13
CA VAL A 648 -33.32 -5.76 9.28
C VAL A 648 -32.78 -6.77 8.27
N ALA A 649 -32.61 -8.03 8.66
CA ALA A 649 -32.21 -9.14 7.78
C ALA A 649 -33.15 -9.29 6.57
N SER A 650 -34.46 -9.09 6.78
CA SER A 650 -35.45 -9.13 5.69
C SER A 650 -35.31 -7.95 4.71
N ILE A 651 -34.88 -6.79 5.20
CA ILE A 651 -34.62 -5.59 4.36
C ILE A 651 -33.32 -5.77 3.58
N ILE A 652 -32.26 -6.22 4.26
CA ILE A 652 -30.96 -6.57 3.66
C ILE A 652 -31.17 -7.57 2.53
N GLN A 653 -31.86 -8.69 2.79
CA GLN A 653 -32.23 -9.68 1.78
C GLN A 653 -32.84 -9.03 0.54
N SER A 654 -33.80 -8.11 0.72
CA SER A 654 -34.50 -7.48 -0.40
C SER A 654 -33.58 -6.55 -1.21
N ARG A 655 -32.76 -5.73 -0.55
CA ARG A 655 -31.82 -4.81 -1.23
C ARG A 655 -30.68 -5.56 -1.92
N VAL A 656 -30.07 -6.53 -1.23
CA VAL A 656 -28.97 -7.33 -1.81
C VAL A 656 -29.47 -8.18 -2.97
N GLN A 657 -30.67 -8.76 -2.87
CA GLN A 657 -31.25 -9.51 -3.99
C GLN A 657 -31.45 -8.65 -5.24
N LEU A 658 -31.81 -7.37 -5.10
CA LEU A 658 -31.88 -6.43 -6.23
C LEU A 658 -30.48 -6.18 -6.81
N TYR A 659 -29.50 -5.89 -5.96
CA TYR A 659 -28.10 -5.68 -6.37
C TYR A 659 -27.53 -6.88 -7.15
N VAL A 660 -27.70 -8.10 -6.63
CA VAL A 660 -27.23 -9.33 -7.31
C VAL A 660 -27.92 -9.52 -8.66
N ASN A 661 -29.22 -9.22 -8.76
CA ASN A 661 -29.97 -9.32 -10.02
C ASN A 661 -29.51 -8.29 -11.07
N GLU A 662 -29.01 -7.14 -10.65
CA GLU A 662 -28.51 -6.08 -11.55
C GLU A 662 -27.08 -6.35 -12.04
N ASN A 663 -26.29 -7.09 -11.27
CA ASN A 663 -24.86 -7.31 -11.53
C ASN A 663 -24.50 -8.67 -12.14
N ARG A 664 -25.43 -9.63 -12.15
CA ARG A 664 -25.32 -10.89 -12.92
C ARG A 664 -25.72 -10.68 -14.37
#